data_AF-A0A6I1MSS0-F1
#
_entry.id   AF-A0A6I1MSS0-F1
#
_cell.length_a   1.000
_cell.length_b   1.000
_cell.length_c   1.000
_cell.angle_alpha   90.00
_cell.angle_beta   90.00
_cell.angle_gamma   90.00
#
_symmetry.space_group_name_H-M   'P 1'
#
loop_
_entity.id
_entity.type
_entity.pdbx_description
1 polymer ?
#
loop_
_entity_poly.entity_id
_entity_poly.type
_entity_poly.pdbx_seq_one_letter_code
_entity_poly.pdbx_strand_id
1 'polypeptide(L)'
;MQHLEIKNDIYWVGALDPNLRVFDIIMYTPYGTTYNSYVVKGNKKIAVFETVKAHFFDEYIKKLESLGIDPRNIDYIVVDHTEPDHAGSVENLIKLAPKAKVVGSIQAINFLKDIVNDDFEYIIVEDGDTLNLGNKTLQFISAPFLHWPDSMYTYIPEDSTLITCDSFGSHYCSDKIFNDLISNENDYMDALKYYFDCIFGPYTSYMLKAIEKIENLNIDLVCPGHGPVLRDNPWKIINIYKQWSTPVIPKITGDKKVTICYVSAYGYTAELANKIAEGIKSKHNVEVKMYDVIHHNLDEILKDISESDGILFGSPTIVGELLVPIRNVLTNLNPIVHGGKYAAAFGSYGWSGEAVPRIESRLLELRMKLYGPGLKIRFKPSKKELEDALNFGSEFSDVMFGVKNINYNPNGNSYIKDDTIVTDGKKRYWKCLVCGEIFESDTVPEFCEVCGASSDQFIEVQMEKFESINTNDTFVVIGNGAAGFYAAKTIREINNTCTIKIMSNEDVSSYSRPQLSDILIEDINDSSFYLQSKEWYKENNINEILNSNVVFIDKCSKFILLEDGEKISYDKLILANGSHNFLPPIKIKSLTGDNIIESITINNYKNIYGLNTIKTLKDALILKEQIKTAKKAVVIGAGPLGLEAAWEMHNAGLEVTVVEFLSNPMQNQLDLEGASIFKEKIKNCGLEFLMEEQCTEILTENNKIVGIELKSGKKLNCDILLVSTGIRSNISLAQSIGIQCNKGIIVNENMETSEKDIYACGDVAEFNNIVYGNWPAAIEMGKSAGANANGVKKAFSHFTSSIILQALNTEVCSIGLINFNDKIYEQISSKNLNNNKYTKLFFKDNILVGAIILGDISKAGEIILSVENRDSKALALSKNIL
;
A
#
# COMPACT_ATOMS: atom_id res chain seq x y z
N MET A 1 35.93 23.71 -26.29
CA MET A 1 35.17 24.33 -27.42
C MET A 1 34.47 25.57 -26.89
N GLN A 2 34.24 26.61 -27.71
CA GLN A 2 33.32 27.69 -27.32
C GLN A 2 31.87 27.17 -27.27
N HIS A 3 30.92 27.99 -26.83
CA HIS A 3 29.49 27.73 -27.05
C HIS A 3 29.20 27.53 -28.55
N LEU A 4 28.08 26.88 -28.87
CA LEU A 4 27.64 26.66 -30.25
C LEU A 4 26.18 27.10 -30.39
N GLU A 5 25.90 28.02 -31.31
CA GLU A 5 24.52 28.38 -31.64
C GLU A 5 23.90 27.26 -32.49
N ILE A 6 22.83 26.64 -31.98
CA ILE A 6 22.13 25.53 -32.63
C ILE A 6 20.85 26.00 -33.34
N LYS A 7 20.26 27.09 -32.85
CA LYS A 7 19.16 27.83 -33.47
C LYS A 7 19.19 29.28 -32.95
N ASN A 8 18.45 30.19 -33.58
CA ASN A 8 18.48 31.60 -33.18
C ASN A 8 18.12 31.78 -31.69
N ASP A 9 19.06 32.31 -30.92
CA ASP A 9 18.98 32.48 -29.45
C ASP A 9 18.90 31.16 -28.65
N ILE A 10 19.27 30.02 -29.25
CA ILE A 10 19.38 28.71 -28.61
C ILE A 10 20.81 28.17 -28.80
N TYR A 11 21.49 27.88 -27.70
CA TYR A 11 22.91 27.54 -27.70
C TYR A 11 23.17 26.23 -26.97
N TRP A 12 24.09 25.43 -27.50
CA TRP A 12 24.69 24.31 -26.80
C TRP A 12 25.88 24.78 -25.97
N VAL A 13 25.91 24.38 -24.70
CA VAL A 13 26.95 24.70 -23.71
C VAL A 13 27.44 23.47 -22.94
N GLY A 14 27.10 22.27 -23.40
CA GLY A 14 27.44 20.99 -22.78
C GLY A 14 28.93 20.63 -22.76
N ALA A 15 29.27 19.36 -22.52
CA ALA A 15 30.63 18.84 -22.46
C ALA A 15 30.83 17.60 -23.36
N LEU A 16 32.08 17.36 -23.77
CA LEU A 16 32.47 16.19 -24.56
C LEU A 16 33.26 15.22 -23.68
N ASP A 17 32.94 13.93 -23.72
CA ASP A 17 33.71 12.87 -23.06
C ASP A 17 34.04 11.74 -24.05
N PRO A 18 35.05 11.95 -24.93
CA PRO A 18 35.46 10.95 -25.92
C PRO A 18 36.14 9.72 -25.30
N ASN A 19 36.51 9.79 -24.02
CA ASN A 19 37.29 8.77 -23.33
C ASN A 19 36.46 7.87 -22.42
N LEU A 20 35.18 8.19 -22.20
CA LEU A 20 34.27 7.29 -21.52
C LEU A 20 34.20 5.95 -22.27
N ARG A 21 34.37 4.84 -21.54
CA ARG A 21 34.25 3.49 -22.08
C ARG A 21 33.22 2.64 -21.37
N VAL A 22 32.89 2.99 -20.12
CA VAL A 22 31.85 2.34 -19.35
C VAL A 22 30.99 3.42 -18.72
N PHE A 23 29.73 3.50 -19.15
CA PHE A 23 28.71 4.36 -18.57
C PHE A 23 27.96 3.57 -17.48
N ASP A 24 27.69 4.21 -16.33
CA ASP A 24 27.08 3.63 -15.12
C ASP A 24 27.52 2.21 -14.80
N ILE A 25 28.84 2.00 -14.83
CA ILE A 25 29.56 0.77 -14.49
C ILE A 25 29.18 -0.50 -15.31
N ILE A 26 28.17 -0.45 -16.19
CA ILE A 26 27.65 -1.63 -16.91
C ILE A 26 27.54 -1.47 -18.44
N MET A 27 27.43 -0.25 -18.96
CA MET A 27 27.21 -0.03 -20.41
C MET A 27 28.52 0.30 -21.12
N TYR A 28 28.89 -0.50 -22.13
CA TYR A 28 30.09 -0.25 -22.91
C TYR A 28 29.86 0.86 -23.96
N THR A 29 30.67 1.92 -23.92
CA THR A 29 30.54 3.10 -24.80
C THR A 29 31.77 3.28 -25.69
N PRO A 30 31.91 2.48 -26.78
CA PRO A 30 33.13 2.50 -27.61
C PRO A 30 33.41 3.85 -28.28
N TYR A 31 32.40 4.68 -28.46
CA TYR A 31 32.46 5.96 -29.16
C TYR A 31 32.44 7.18 -28.21
N GLY A 32 32.59 6.98 -26.89
CA GLY A 32 32.47 8.05 -25.89
C GLY A 32 31.05 8.59 -25.74
N THR A 33 30.87 9.70 -25.03
CA THR A 33 29.57 10.38 -24.88
C THR A 33 29.71 11.91 -24.89
N THR A 34 28.59 12.61 -24.89
CA THR A 34 28.51 14.05 -24.59
C THR A 34 27.53 14.26 -23.44
N TYR A 35 27.67 15.36 -22.69
CA TYR A 35 26.70 15.80 -21.68
C TYR A 35 26.13 17.12 -22.16
N ASN A 36 24.99 17.09 -22.83
CA ASN A 36 24.43 18.25 -23.51
C ASN A 36 23.61 19.09 -22.54
N SER A 37 23.96 20.36 -22.44
CA SER A 37 23.16 21.39 -21.78
C SER A 37 22.90 22.51 -22.77
N TYR A 38 21.71 23.13 -22.66
CA TYR A 38 21.23 24.12 -23.61
C TYR A 38 20.89 25.44 -22.92
N VAL A 39 21.10 26.56 -23.61
CA VAL A 39 20.66 27.88 -23.17
C VAL A 39 19.64 28.42 -24.15
N VAL A 40 18.48 28.83 -23.65
CA VAL A 40 17.45 29.53 -24.40
C VAL A 40 17.38 30.97 -23.92
N LYS A 41 17.75 31.91 -24.80
CA LYS A 41 17.70 33.35 -24.51
C LYS A 41 16.39 33.93 -25.03
N GLY A 42 15.47 34.19 -24.12
CA GLY A 42 14.36 35.09 -24.39
C GLY A 42 14.82 36.55 -24.36
N ASN A 43 14.02 37.44 -24.95
CA ASN A 43 14.27 38.88 -24.91
C ASN A 43 14.05 39.50 -23.51
N LYS A 44 13.48 38.74 -22.56
CA LYS A 44 13.31 39.16 -21.17
C LYS A 44 14.02 38.27 -20.17
N LYS A 45 14.11 36.96 -20.42
CA LYS A 45 14.62 35.98 -19.45
C LYS A 45 15.51 34.92 -20.11
N ILE A 46 16.40 34.33 -19.32
CA ILE A 46 17.34 33.28 -19.74
C ILE A 46 16.99 31.98 -19.02
N ALA A 47 16.78 30.91 -19.78
CA ALA A 47 16.63 29.55 -19.26
C ALA A 47 17.82 28.69 -19.65
N VAL A 48 18.32 27.90 -18.70
CA VAL A 48 19.38 26.91 -18.90
C VAL A 48 18.77 25.54 -18.66
N PHE A 49 18.95 24.62 -19.59
CA PHE A 49 18.44 23.26 -19.59
C PHE A 49 19.55 22.27 -19.27
N GLU A 50 19.30 21.42 -18.29
CA GLU A 50 20.26 20.51 -17.71
C GLU A 50 21.55 21.19 -17.26
N THR A 51 22.42 20.40 -16.65
CA THR A 51 23.81 20.79 -16.42
C THR A 51 24.73 19.76 -17.08
N VAL A 52 25.89 19.53 -16.48
CA VAL A 52 26.81 18.48 -16.92
C VAL A 52 27.24 17.69 -15.70
N LYS A 53 27.79 16.50 -15.93
CA LYS A 53 28.46 15.73 -14.89
C LYS A 53 29.48 16.59 -14.14
N ALA A 54 29.50 16.48 -12.81
CA ALA A 54 30.21 17.39 -11.90
C ALA A 54 31.67 17.72 -12.31
N HIS A 55 32.40 16.74 -12.85
CA HIS A 55 33.80 16.94 -13.28
C HIS A 55 33.96 17.93 -14.44
N PHE A 56 32.92 18.15 -15.25
CA PHE A 56 32.93 19.08 -16.38
C PHE A 56 32.43 20.49 -16.03
N PHE A 57 32.11 20.76 -14.75
CA PHE A 57 31.50 22.02 -14.33
C PHE A 57 32.31 23.27 -14.71
N ASP A 58 33.64 23.24 -14.54
CA ASP A 58 34.50 24.39 -14.86
C ASP A 58 34.53 24.70 -16.37
N GLU A 59 34.45 23.67 -17.23
CA GLU A 59 34.35 23.85 -18.68
C GLU A 59 32.98 24.43 -19.05
N TYR A 60 31.93 23.91 -18.42
CA TYR A 60 30.56 24.34 -18.61
C TYR A 60 30.36 25.83 -18.27
N ILE A 61 30.87 26.29 -17.12
CA ILE A 61 30.81 27.72 -16.75
C ILE A 61 31.54 28.60 -17.75
N LYS A 62 32.74 28.20 -18.22
CA LYS A 62 33.47 28.97 -19.26
C LYS A 62 32.68 29.09 -20.56
N LYS A 63 31.86 28.10 -20.91
CA LYS A 63 30.97 28.17 -22.09
C LYS A 63 29.82 29.14 -21.87
N LEU A 64 29.17 29.12 -20.70
CA LEU A 64 28.16 30.12 -20.34
C LEU A 64 28.73 31.55 -20.37
N GLU A 65 29.90 31.77 -19.78
CA GLU A 65 30.57 33.08 -19.80
C GLU A 65 30.91 33.53 -21.22
N SER A 66 31.30 32.60 -22.10
CA SER A 66 31.59 32.92 -23.50
C SER A 66 30.37 33.39 -24.31
N LEU A 67 29.14 33.11 -23.85
CA LEU A 67 27.88 33.65 -24.40
C LEU A 67 27.57 35.07 -23.91
N GLY A 68 28.45 35.66 -23.09
CA GLY A 68 28.19 36.90 -22.38
C GLY A 68 27.15 36.76 -21.26
N ILE A 69 26.95 35.53 -20.77
CA ILE A 69 26.02 35.23 -19.66
C ILE A 69 26.82 35.20 -18.37
N ASP A 70 26.50 36.12 -17.46
CA ASP A 70 26.87 36.01 -16.06
C ASP A 70 25.89 35.02 -15.40
N PRO A 71 26.36 33.90 -14.80
CA PRO A 71 25.48 32.92 -14.17
C PRO A 71 24.48 33.53 -13.17
N ARG A 72 24.82 34.64 -12.52
CA ARG A 72 23.93 35.35 -11.59
C ARG A 72 22.67 35.93 -12.24
N ASN A 73 22.65 36.04 -13.56
CA ASN A 73 21.54 36.56 -14.36
C ASN A 73 20.70 35.45 -15.02
N ILE A 74 20.94 34.17 -14.69
CA ILE A 74 20.07 33.08 -15.11
C ILE A 74 18.74 33.21 -14.36
N ASP A 75 17.62 33.19 -15.08
CA ASP A 75 16.28 33.24 -14.49
C ASP A 75 15.78 31.84 -14.12
N TYR A 76 16.06 30.85 -14.98
CA TYR A 76 15.55 29.49 -14.84
C TYR A 76 16.64 28.43 -15.09
N ILE A 77 16.67 27.44 -14.21
CA ILE A 77 17.42 26.18 -14.40
C ILE A 77 16.37 25.10 -14.61
N VAL A 78 16.11 24.73 -15.86
CA VAL A 78 15.15 23.67 -16.20
C VAL A 78 15.88 22.33 -16.14
N VAL A 79 15.35 21.42 -15.33
CA VAL A 79 15.88 20.06 -15.14
C VAL A 79 14.77 19.09 -15.54
N ASP A 80 14.82 18.67 -16.80
CA ASP A 80 13.93 17.68 -17.40
C ASP A 80 14.18 16.28 -16.80
N HIS A 81 15.36 16.02 -16.22
CA HIS A 81 15.72 14.75 -15.59
C HIS A 81 16.91 14.89 -14.61
N THR A 82 16.89 14.12 -13.51
CA THR A 82 17.79 14.34 -12.36
C THR A 82 18.95 13.36 -12.21
N GLU A 83 19.21 12.49 -13.19
CA GLU A 83 20.36 11.58 -13.11
C GLU A 83 21.68 12.37 -13.02
N PRO A 84 22.68 11.92 -12.22
CA PRO A 84 23.83 12.75 -11.85
C PRO A 84 24.73 13.23 -13.00
N ASP A 85 24.59 12.70 -14.20
CA ASP A 85 25.34 13.14 -15.36
C ASP A 85 24.69 14.32 -16.10
N HIS A 86 23.39 14.56 -15.87
CA HIS A 86 22.66 15.76 -16.28
C HIS A 86 22.53 16.76 -15.13
N ALA A 87 22.21 16.29 -13.92
CA ALA A 87 21.95 17.14 -12.75
C ALA A 87 23.15 17.29 -11.80
N GLY A 88 24.28 16.61 -12.06
CA GLY A 88 25.42 16.57 -11.13
C GLY A 88 26.11 17.90 -10.86
N SER A 89 25.80 18.95 -11.62
CA SER A 89 26.30 20.30 -11.38
C SER A 89 25.23 21.30 -10.95
N VAL A 90 23.98 20.87 -10.75
CA VAL A 90 22.86 21.75 -10.36
C VAL A 90 23.15 22.46 -9.05
N GLU A 91 23.64 21.74 -8.03
CA GLU A 91 24.04 22.33 -6.74
C GLU A 91 25.04 23.48 -6.92
N ASN A 92 26.08 23.26 -7.73
CA ASN A 92 27.10 24.27 -7.98
C ASN A 92 26.57 25.46 -8.78
N LEU A 93 25.66 25.22 -9.73
CA LEU A 93 25.04 26.28 -10.51
C LEU A 93 24.10 27.15 -9.66
N ILE A 94 23.29 26.55 -8.78
CA ILE A 94 22.43 27.27 -7.83
C ILE A 94 23.26 28.19 -6.94
N LYS A 95 24.42 27.74 -6.45
CA LYS A 95 25.34 28.56 -5.66
C LYS A 95 25.85 29.79 -6.42
N LEU A 96 26.08 29.67 -7.73
CA LEU A 96 26.48 30.79 -8.58
C LEU A 96 25.30 31.67 -9.03
N ALA A 97 24.09 31.10 -9.09
CA ALA A 97 22.87 31.73 -9.56
C ALA A 97 21.74 31.68 -8.50
N PRO A 98 21.93 32.29 -7.31
CA PRO A 98 21.00 32.12 -6.17
C PRO A 98 19.60 32.73 -6.38
N LYS A 99 19.39 33.45 -7.49
CA LYS A 99 18.10 34.03 -7.88
C LYS A 99 17.37 33.21 -8.94
N ALA A 100 18.04 32.24 -9.56
CA ALA A 100 17.44 31.38 -10.56
C ALA A 100 16.41 30.48 -9.88
N LYS A 101 15.31 30.19 -10.58
CA LYS A 101 14.33 29.21 -10.15
C LYS A 101 14.58 27.89 -10.85
N VAL A 102 14.68 26.82 -10.08
CA VAL A 102 14.78 25.45 -10.61
C VAL A 102 13.40 25.02 -11.09
N VAL A 103 13.28 24.58 -12.34
CA VAL A 103 12.00 24.17 -12.95
C VAL A 103 12.07 22.69 -13.26
N GLY A 104 11.10 21.92 -12.78
CA GLY A 104 11.09 20.46 -12.94
C GLY A 104 9.72 19.86 -12.64
N SER A 105 9.54 18.58 -12.97
CA SER A 105 8.38 17.81 -12.49
C SER A 105 8.37 17.72 -10.96
N ILE A 106 7.24 17.35 -10.36
CA ILE A 106 7.17 17.16 -8.90
C ILE A 106 8.18 16.11 -8.40
N GLN A 107 8.38 15.02 -9.16
CA GLN A 107 9.40 14.02 -8.87
C GLN A 107 10.81 14.61 -9.00
N ALA A 108 11.11 15.38 -10.05
CA ALA A 108 12.41 16.01 -10.24
C ALA A 108 12.75 16.95 -9.08
N ILE A 109 11.80 17.79 -8.64
CA ILE A 109 12.01 18.70 -7.51
C ILE A 109 12.26 17.93 -6.21
N ASN A 110 11.55 16.82 -5.98
CA ASN A 110 11.80 15.99 -4.80
C ASN A 110 13.19 15.35 -4.84
N PHE A 111 13.60 14.77 -5.97
CA PHE A 111 14.94 14.20 -6.13
C PHE A 111 16.03 15.26 -5.99
N LEU A 112 15.83 16.45 -6.55
CA LEU A 112 16.80 17.54 -6.43
C LEU A 112 16.96 18.04 -4.99
N LYS A 113 15.92 17.99 -4.15
CA LYS A 113 16.08 18.29 -2.71
C LYS A 113 17.06 17.32 -2.04
N ASP A 114 16.95 16.04 -2.38
CA ASP A 114 17.84 14.99 -1.85
C ASP A 114 19.24 15.03 -2.47
N ILE A 115 19.38 15.47 -3.73
CA ILE A 115 20.68 15.63 -4.41
C ILE A 115 21.40 16.88 -3.89
N VAL A 116 20.71 18.02 -3.81
CA VAL A 116 21.28 19.32 -3.44
C VAL A 116 21.50 19.42 -1.93
N ASN A 117 20.64 18.81 -1.10
CA ASN A 117 20.68 18.88 0.37
C ASN A 117 20.73 20.32 0.92
N ASP A 118 20.12 21.27 0.21
CA ASP A 118 20.02 22.68 0.59
C ASP A 118 18.72 23.29 0.01
N ASP A 119 18.31 24.42 0.55
CA ASP A 119 17.12 25.14 0.08
C ASP A 119 17.41 25.86 -1.25
N PHE A 120 16.47 25.75 -2.20
CA PHE A 120 16.49 26.50 -3.46
C PHE A 120 15.09 26.88 -3.91
N GLU A 121 14.97 27.98 -4.65
CA GLU A 121 13.71 28.41 -5.24
C GLU A 121 13.36 27.51 -6.43
N TYR A 122 12.10 27.07 -6.51
CA TYR A 122 11.67 26.16 -7.57
C TYR A 122 10.28 26.48 -8.13
N ILE A 123 9.99 25.88 -9.29
CA ILE A 123 8.69 25.85 -9.96
C ILE A 123 8.43 24.39 -10.35
N ILE A 124 7.31 23.84 -9.86
CA ILE A 124 6.81 22.54 -10.30
C ILE A 124 5.98 22.77 -11.57
N VAL A 125 6.19 21.93 -12.58
CA VAL A 125 5.44 21.97 -13.84
C VAL A 125 4.77 20.62 -14.13
N GLU A 126 3.55 20.68 -14.65
CA GLU A 126 2.75 19.53 -15.07
C GLU A 126 2.63 19.45 -16.61
N ASP A 127 1.99 18.38 -17.11
CA ASP A 127 1.75 18.19 -18.54
C ASP A 127 0.93 19.35 -19.12
N GLY A 128 1.49 20.05 -20.11
CA GLY A 128 0.84 21.18 -20.79
C GLY A 128 1.10 22.55 -20.14
N ASP A 129 1.78 22.61 -18.99
CA ASP A 129 2.18 23.88 -18.39
C ASP A 129 3.12 24.67 -19.29
N THR A 130 3.13 26.00 -19.10
CA THR A 130 3.99 26.89 -19.88
C THR A 130 4.75 27.91 -19.04
N LEU A 131 5.94 28.28 -19.51
CA LEU A 131 6.78 29.30 -18.90
C LEU A 131 7.28 30.30 -19.96
N ASN A 132 6.99 31.58 -19.77
CA ASN A 132 7.27 32.63 -20.75
C ASN A 132 8.64 33.30 -20.51
N LEU A 133 9.49 33.32 -21.55
CA LEU A 133 10.81 33.97 -21.55
C LEU A 133 10.81 35.35 -22.24
N GLY A 134 9.64 35.82 -22.67
CA GLY A 134 9.38 37.07 -23.36
C GLY A 134 8.88 36.85 -24.77
N ASN A 135 9.79 36.60 -25.73
CA ASN A 135 9.49 36.26 -27.12
C ASN A 135 9.50 34.75 -27.43
N LYS A 136 9.77 33.92 -26.43
CA LYS A 136 9.78 32.46 -26.51
C LYS A 136 8.99 31.88 -25.34
N THR A 137 8.36 30.73 -25.56
CA THR A 137 7.54 30.03 -24.56
C THR A 137 8.06 28.61 -24.40
N LEU A 138 8.30 28.20 -23.15
CA LEU A 138 8.59 26.81 -22.81
C LEU A 138 7.27 26.10 -22.53
N GLN A 139 7.01 24.98 -23.18
CA GLN A 139 5.83 24.12 -22.95
C GLN A 139 6.29 22.75 -22.46
N PHE A 140 5.85 22.34 -21.28
CA PHE A 140 6.30 21.11 -20.64
C PHE A 140 5.39 19.93 -21.02
N ILE A 141 6.00 18.78 -21.29
CA ILE A 141 5.32 17.55 -21.71
C ILE A 141 5.79 16.43 -20.79
N SER A 142 4.87 15.84 -20.04
CA SER A 142 5.19 14.77 -19.08
C SER A 142 5.61 13.49 -19.82
N ALA A 143 6.79 12.96 -19.48
CA ALA A 143 7.39 11.78 -20.11
C ALA A 143 8.00 10.81 -19.06
N PRO A 144 7.26 10.43 -18.00
CA PRO A 144 7.82 9.66 -16.89
C PRO A 144 8.24 8.26 -17.34
N PHE A 145 9.24 7.73 -16.65
CA PHE A 145 9.91 6.46 -16.94
C PHE A 145 10.63 6.43 -18.29
N LEU A 146 11.04 7.60 -18.81
CA LEU A 146 11.90 7.74 -20.00
C LEU A 146 13.23 8.43 -19.65
N HIS A 147 14.05 7.87 -18.76
CA HIS A 147 13.95 6.52 -18.17
C HIS A 147 13.63 6.48 -16.66
N TRP A 148 13.63 7.62 -15.98
CA TRP A 148 13.28 7.71 -14.55
C TRP A 148 11.88 8.31 -14.34
N PRO A 149 11.30 8.18 -13.13
CA PRO A 149 9.95 8.69 -12.83
C PRO A 149 9.78 10.21 -13.01
N ASP A 150 10.87 10.97 -13.03
CA ASP A 150 10.91 12.43 -13.08
C ASP A 150 10.96 13.02 -14.49
N SER A 151 11.28 12.19 -15.50
CA SER A 151 11.54 12.63 -16.87
C SER A 151 10.38 13.43 -17.49
N MET A 152 10.72 14.53 -18.15
CA MET A 152 9.81 15.35 -18.96
C MET A 152 10.50 15.84 -20.23
N TYR A 153 9.74 16.38 -21.20
CA TYR A 153 10.27 17.11 -22.35
C TYR A 153 9.86 18.57 -22.26
N THR A 154 10.65 19.43 -22.90
CA THR A 154 10.31 20.84 -23.07
C THR A 154 10.26 21.22 -24.56
N TYR A 155 9.09 21.64 -25.03
CA TYR A 155 8.87 22.12 -26.39
C TYR A 155 8.86 23.65 -26.46
N ILE A 156 9.47 24.22 -27.49
CA ILE A 156 9.55 25.66 -27.75
C ILE A 156 8.83 25.93 -29.07
N PRO A 157 7.53 26.32 -29.05
CA PRO A 157 6.72 26.44 -30.26
C PRO A 157 7.26 27.45 -31.27
N GLU A 158 7.79 28.59 -30.82
CA GLU A 158 8.29 29.65 -31.68
C GLU A 158 9.53 29.23 -32.49
N ASP A 159 10.24 28.21 -32.01
CA ASP A 159 11.46 27.69 -32.61
C ASP A 159 11.32 26.24 -33.06
N SER A 160 10.14 25.61 -33.02
CA SER A 160 9.95 24.20 -33.40
C SER A 160 10.98 23.23 -32.78
N THR A 161 11.44 23.56 -31.57
CA THR A 161 12.53 22.86 -30.87
C THR A 161 11.98 22.01 -29.74
N LEU A 162 12.41 20.76 -29.64
CA LEU A 162 12.08 19.85 -28.55
C LEU A 162 13.35 19.47 -27.78
N ILE A 163 13.37 19.73 -26.47
CA ILE A 163 14.43 19.30 -25.55
C ILE A 163 13.93 18.07 -24.80
N THR A 164 14.71 16.99 -24.81
CA THR A 164 14.22 15.64 -24.46
C THR A 164 15.04 14.90 -23.41
N CYS A 165 16.12 15.50 -22.91
CA CYS A 165 17.15 14.82 -22.12
C CYS A 165 17.51 13.48 -22.77
N ASP A 166 17.43 12.35 -22.08
CA ASP A 166 17.88 11.04 -22.58
C ASP A 166 17.13 10.54 -23.82
N SER A 167 15.87 10.90 -23.98
CA SER A 167 15.07 10.40 -25.09
C SER A 167 15.67 10.86 -26.42
N PHE A 168 15.77 9.91 -27.36
CA PHE A 168 16.39 10.08 -28.69
C PHE A 168 17.91 10.39 -28.67
N GLY A 169 18.56 10.29 -27.51
CA GLY A 169 20.01 10.44 -27.36
C GLY A 169 20.82 9.20 -27.74
N SER A 170 22.14 9.31 -27.62
CA SER A 170 23.08 8.19 -27.79
C SER A 170 24.42 8.48 -27.13
N HIS A 171 25.11 7.46 -26.62
CA HIS A 171 26.52 7.57 -26.25
C HIS A 171 27.42 7.56 -27.50
N TYR A 172 27.46 8.71 -28.18
CA TYR A 172 28.28 8.95 -29.36
C TYR A 172 28.92 10.34 -29.26
N CYS A 173 30.22 10.40 -29.00
CA CYS A 173 30.92 11.68 -28.88
C CYS A 173 31.34 12.21 -30.25
N SER A 174 30.84 13.39 -30.63
CA SER A 174 31.27 14.13 -31.82
C SER A 174 31.50 15.60 -31.48
N ASP A 175 32.62 16.16 -31.95
CA ASP A 175 32.89 17.60 -31.80
C ASP A 175 31.94 18.46 -32.66
N LYS A 176 31.28 17.87 -33.67
CA LYS A 176 30.37 18.59 -34.56
C LYS A 176 28.98 18.82 -33.99
N ILE A 177 28.60 18.08 -32.94
CA ILE A 177 27.32 18.16 -32.21
C ILE A 177 26.07 17.87 -33.06
N PHE A 178 26.05 18.01 -34.39
CA PHE A 178 24.86 17.80 -35.22
C PHE A 178 24.83 16.46 -35.93
N ASN A 179 23.64 15.90 -36.12
CA ASN A 179 23.45 14.58 -36.73
C ASN A 179 23.82 14.52 -38.24
N ASP A 180 23.66 15.60 -38.99
CA ASP A 180 24.07 15.70 -40.41
C ASP A 180 25.59 15.78 -40.62
N LEU A 181 26.35 16.04 -39.54
CA LEU A 181 27.81 16.16 -39.58
C LEU A 181 28.53 14.91 -39.06
N ILE A 182 27.79 13.83 -38.78
CA ILE A 182 28.35 12.55 -38.34
C ILE A 182 29.15 11.92 -39.49
N SER A 183 30.42 11.62 -39.23
CA SER A 183 31.32 11.06 -40.25
C SER A 183 31.13 9.57 -40.51
N ASN A 184 30.58 8.83 -39.54
CA ASN A 184 30.29 7.40 -39.67
C ASN A 184 28.90 7.08 -39.12
N GLU A 185 27.94 6.93 -40.03
CA GLU A 185 26.54 6.63 -39.68
C GLU A 185 26.38 5.24 -39.04
N ASN A 186 27.21 4.25 -39.39
CA ASN A 186 27.11 2.91 -38.81
C ASN A 186 27.46 2.93 -37.33
N ASP A 187 28.55 3.60 -36.95
CA ASP A 187 28.98 3.72 -35.55
C ASP A 187 27.92 4.47 -34.72
N TYR A 188 27.31 5.51 -35.29
CA TYR A 188 26.22 6.23 -34.63
C TYR A 188 24.98 5.35 -34.45
N MET A 189 24.57 4.62 -35.49
CA MET A 189 23.41 3.73 -35.40
C MET A 189 23.63 2.57 -34.43
N ASP A 190 24.85 2.06 -34.34
CA ASP A 190 25.29 1.07 -33.35
C ASP A 190 25.16 1.63 -31.92
N ALA A 191 25.71 2.83 -31.68
CA ALA A 191 25.58 3.53 -30.41
C ALA A 191 24.12 3.81 -30.03
N LEU A 192 23.31 4.28 -30.98
CA LEU A 192 21.89 4.59 -30.80
C LEU A 192 21.08 3.35 -30.43
N LYS A 193 21.31 2.23 -31.15
CA LYS A 193 20.62 0.97 -30.87
C LYS A 193 21.00 0.42 -29.50
N TYR A 194 22.29 0.42 -29.17
CA TYR A 194 22.76 -0.05 -27.88
C TYR A 194 22.23 0.80 -26.72
N TYR A 195 22.24 2.13 -26.88
CA TYR A 195 21.65 3.06 -25.92
C TYR A 195 20.15 2.79 -25.70
N PHE A 196 19.38 2.60 -26.78
CA PHE A 196 17.98 2.21 -26.68
C PHE A 196 17.78 0.88 -25.95
N ASP A 197 18.51 -0.18 -26.33
CA ASP A 197 18.31 -1.52 -25.76
C ASP A 197 18.61 -1.57 -24.27
N CYS A 198 19.64 -0.84 -23.82
CA CYS A 198 20.03 -0.79 -22.42
C CYS A 198 19.11 0.09 -21.56
N ILE A 199 18.68 1.24 -22.08
CA ILE A 199 17.97 2.25 -21.28
C ILE A 199 16.46 2.20 -21.51
N PHE A 200 16.02 2.23 -22.77
CA PHE A 200 14.61 2.35 -23.14
C PHE A 200 13.92 1.02 -23.43
N GLY A 201 14.67 -0.07 -23.61
CA GLY A 201 14.14 -1.42 -23.84
C GLY A 201 13.07 -1.85 -22.83
N PRO A 202 13.24 -1.59 -21.51
CA PRO A 202 12.21 -1.86 -20.50
C PRO A 202 10.99 -0.94 -20.55
N TYR A 203 11.08 0.23 -21.21
CA TYR A 203 10.09 1.31 -21.15
C TYR A 203 9.41 1.58 -22.50
N THR A 204 9.42 0.61 -23.42
CA THR A 204 8.89 0.76 -24.79
C THR A 204 7.45 1.25 -24.86
N SER A 205 6.58 0.82 -23.94
CA SER A 205 5.18 1.31 -23.88
C SER A 205 5.08 2.78 -23.49
N TYR A 206 5.93 3.26 -22.59
CA TYR A 206 6.02 4.67 -22.21
C TYR A 206 6.57 5.51 -23.37
N MET A 207 7.55 4.99 -24.10
CA MET A 207 8.13 5.66 -25.27
C MET A 207 7.06 5.87 -26.36
N LEU A 208 6.22 4.87 -26.63
CA LEU A 208 5.12 5.01 -27.59
C LEU A 208 4.12 6.11 -27.17
N LYS A 209 3.77 6.19 -25.89
CA LYS A 209 2.88 7.25 -25.35
C LYS A 209 3.52 8.63 -25.46
N ALA A 210 4.81 8.75 -25.17
CA ALA A 210 5.53 10.02 -25.30
C ALA A 210 5.61 10.47 -26.76
N ILE A 211 5.82 9.54 -27.70
CA ILE A 211 5.78 9.81 -29.15
C ILE A 211 4.39 10.27 -29.59
N GLU A 212 3.31 9.66 -29.09
CA GLU A 212 1.93 10.10 -29.36
C GLU A 212 1.67 11.54 -28.90
N LYS A 213 2.22 11.96 -27.76
CA LYS A 213 2.09 13.34 -27.28
C LYS A 213 2.78 14.36 -28.20
N ILE A 214 3.87 14.00 -28.85
CA ILE A 214 4.67 14.92 -29.68
C ILE A 214 4.36 14.81 -31.19
N GLU A 215 3.59 13.81 -31.63
CA GLU A 215 3.36 13.54 -33.07
C GLU A 215 2.66 14.67 -33.84
N ASN A 216 1.87 15.47 -33.12
CA ASN A 216 1.14 16.60 -33.69
C ASN A 216 1.87 17.94 -33.55
N LEU A 217 3.09 17.94 -32.99
CA LEU A 217 3.91 19.14 -32.84
C LEU A 217 4.77 19.36 -34.10
N ASN A 218 4.99 20.63 -34.44
CA ASN A 218 5.92 20.97 -35.51
C ASN A 218 7.36 20.95 -35.00
N ILE A 219 8.06 19.83 -35.18
CA ILE A 219 9.43 19.62 -34.68
C ILE A 219 10.40 19.57 -35.85
N ASP A 220 11.35 20.51 -35.88
CA ASP A 220 12.47 20.54 -36.84
C ASP A 220 13.84 20.42 -36.14
N LEU A 221 13.89 20.49 -34.81
CA LEU A 221 15.08 20.35 -33.99
C LEU A 221 14.77 19.53 -32.72
N VAL A 222 15.56 18.50 -32.44
CA VAL A 222 15.53 17.75 -31.17
C VAL A 222 16.89 17.86 -30.47
N CYS A 223 16.84 18.20 -29.19
CA CYS A 223 17.98 18.50 -28.33
C CYS A 223 18.07 17.45 -27.20
N PRO A 224 18.73 16.31 -27.43
CA PRO A 224 18.92 15.27 -26.41
C PRO A 224 20.03 15.63 -25.41
N GLY A 225 20.04 14.99 -24.24
CA GLY A 225 21.07 15.10 -23.20
C GLY A 225 22.39 14.42 -23.58
N HIS A 226 22.35 13.47 -24.53
CA HIS A 226 23.55 12.79 -25.03
C HIS A 226 23.60 12.70 -26.55
N GLY A 227 24.81 12.77 -27.08
CA GLY A 227 25.09 12.57 -28.50
C GLY A 227 24.68 13.77 -29.35
N PRO A 228 24.39 13.55 -30.64
CA PRO A 228 24.16 14.62 -31.58
C PRO A 228 22.77 15.27 -31.42
N VAL A 229 22.71 16.60 -31.54
CA VAL A 229 21.51 17.39 -31.79
C VAL A 229 20.93 17.01 -33.16
N LEU A 230 19.64 16.69 -33.19
CA LEU A 230 18.95 16.23 -34.39
C LEU A 230 18.30 17.40 -35.10
N ARG A 231 18.96 17.94 -36.13
CA ARG A 231 18.45 19.06 -36.96
C ARG A 231 18.13 18.68 -38.39
N ASP A 232 18.73 17.60 -38.90
CA ASP A 232 18.40 17.04 -40.21
C ASP A 232 17.46 15.86 -40.04
N ASN A 233 16.22 16.02 -40.48
CA ASN A 233 15.15 15.02 -40.39
C ASN A 233 15.05 14.34 -39.00
N PRO A 234 14.77 15.09 -37.92
CA PRO A 234 14.72 14.54 -36.55
C PRO A 234 13.73 13.38 -36.41
N TRP A 235 12.64 13.41 -37.19
CA TRP A 235 11.65 12.34 -37.24
C TRP A 235 12.21 10.99 -37.71
N LYS A 236 13.35 10.93 -38.39
CA LYS A 236 14.04 9.66 -38.69
C LYS A 236 14.33 8.90 -37.39
N ILE A 237 14.92 9.55 -36.40
CA ILE A 237 15.30 8.92 -35.12
C ILE A 237 14.06 8.63 -34.28
N ILE A 238 13.10 9.57 -34.21
CA ILE A 238 11.84 9.36 -33.49
C ILE A 238 11.09 8.13 -34.04
N ASN A 239 11.01 7.98 -35.36
CA ASN A 239 10.36 6.83 -35.98
C ASN A 239 11.14 5.52 -35.78
N ILE A 240 12.46 5.57 -35.70
CA ILE A 240 13.28 4.40 -35.34
C ILE A 240 12.97 3.96 -33.89
N TYR A 241 12.88 4.91 -32.95
CA TYR A 241 12.43 4.61 -31.58
C TYR A 241 11.01 4.04 -31.57
N LYS A 242 10.06 4.65 -32.31
CA LYS A 242 8.70 4.12 -32.47
C LYS A 242 8.72 2.68 -32.98
N GLN A 243 9.55 2.39 -34.00
CA GLN A 243 9.69 1.07 -34.57
C GLN A 243 10.27 0.06 -33.55
N TRP A 244 11.33 0.42 -32.84
CA TRP A 244 11.94 -0.46 -31.84
C TRP A 244 11.06 -0.67 -30.61
N SER A 245 10.22 0.31 -30.26
CA SER A 245 9.25 0.22 -29.17
C SER A 245 7.96 -0.50 -29.56
N THR A 246 7.67 -0.65 -30.86
CA THR A 246 6.47 -1.35 -31.33
C THR A 246 6.66 -2.86 -31.16
N PRO A 247 5.78 -3.56 -30.42
CA PRO A 247 5.86 -5.01 -30.29
C PRO A 247 5.82 -5.69 -31.66
N VAL A 248 6.84 -6.49 -31.97
CA VAL A 248 6.86 -7.30 -33.19
C VAL A 248 5.93 -8.49 -32.96
N ILE A 249 4.86 -8.61 -33.75
CA ILE A 249 4.06 -9.83 -33.80
C ILE A 249 4.95 -10.93 -34.40
N PRO A 250 5.35 -11.96 -33.63
CA PRO A 250 6.29 -12.94 -34.14
C PRO A 250 5.63 -13.76 -35.27
N LYS A 251 6.37 -14.03 -36.35
CA LYS A 251 5.91 -14.94 -37.42
C LYS A 251 5.97 -16.37 -36.90
N ILE A 252 4.94 -16.79 -36.18
CA ILE A 252 4.81 -18.15 -35.66
C ILE A 252 4.03 -19.04 -36.63
N THR A 253 4.33 -20.33 -36.60
CA THR A 253 3.65 -21.36 -37.38
C THR A 253 2.40 -21.92 -36.67
N GLY A 254 2.25 -21.63 -35.37
CA GLY A 254 1.11 -21.99 -34.53
C GLY A 254 0.29 -20.77 -34.05
N ASP A 255 -0.69 -21.00 -33.18
CA ASP A 255 -1.51 -19.95 -32.56
C ASP A 255 -0.80 -19.31 -31.36
N LYS A 256 0.11 -20.06 -30.72
CA LYS A 256 0.99 -19.63 -29.63
C LYS A 256 2.37 -20.29 -29.74
N LYS A 257 3.37 -19.73 -29.08
CA LYS A 257 4.75 -20.24 -29.06
C LYS A 257 5.22 -20.59 -27.67
N VAL A 258 5.86 -21.76 -27.52
CA VAL A 258 6.46 -22.23 -26.28
C VAL A 258 7.94 -22.54 -26.47
N THR A 259 8.79 -22.03 -25.60
CA THR A 259 10.22 -22.34 -25.57
C THR A 259 10.56 -23.22 -24.36
N ILE A 260 11.14 -24.39 -24.59
CA ILE A 260 11.57 -25.32 -23.54
C ILE A 260 13.10 -25.34 -23.50
N CYS A 261 13.68 -24.75 -22.46
CA CYS A 261 15.12 -24.81 -22.20
C CYS A 261 15.41 -25.92 -21.20
N TYR A 262 16.28 -26.87 -21.53
CA TYR A 262 16.66 -27.91 -20.59
C TYR A 262 18.15 -28.24 -20.66
N VAL A 263 18.62 -28.93 -19.63
CA VAL A 263 19.92 -29.59 -19.61
C VAL A 263 19.74 -30.97 -18.98
N SER A 264 20.52 -31.98 -19.40
CA SER A 264 20.40 -33.32 -18.87
C SER A 264 21.75 -34.00 -18.66
N ALA A 265 21.99 -34.53 -17.46
CA ALA A 265 23.23 -35.25 -17.16
C ALA A 265 23.19 -36.71 -17.62
N TYR A 266 22.04 -37.39 -17.46
CA TYR A 266 21.87 -38.82 -17.75
C TYR A 266 20.72 -39.11 -18.72
N GLY A 267 20.23 -38.08 -19.42
CA GLY A 267 19.11 -38.20 -20.37
C GLY A 267 17.71 -38.10 -19.76
N TYR A 268 17.53 -38.31 -18.46
CA TYR A 268 16.20 -38.35 -17.82
C TYR A 268 15.42 -37.04 -17.92
N THR A 269 16.06 -35.90 -17.66
CA THR A 269 15.41 -34.58 -17.84
C THR A 269 15.09 -34.31 -19.32
N ALA A 270 15.91 -34.81 -20.26
CA ALA A 270 15.61 -34.71 -21.69
C ALA A 270 14.42 -35.60 -22.10
N GLU A 271 14.29 -36.81 -21.52
CA GLU A 271 13.12 -37.67 -21.71
C GLU A 271 11.82 -36.96 -21.25
N LEU A 272 11.86 -36.29 -20.09
CA LEU A 272 10.75 -35.46 -19.60
C LEU A 272 10.45 -34.29 -20.54
N ALA A 273 11.47 -33.55 -20.99
CA ALA A 273 11.30 -32.40 -21.89
C ALA A 273 10.58 -32.80 -23.18
N ASN A 274 10.95 -33.94 -23.77
CA ASN A 274 10.31 -34.47 -24.98
C ASN A 274 8.83 -34.82 -24.74
N LYS A 275 8.51 -35.50 -23.63
CA LYS A 275 7.11 -35.84 -23.31
C LYS A 275 6.25 -34.63 -22.99
N ILE A 276 6.81 -33.63 -22.31
CA ILE A 276 6.12 -32.35 -22.06
C ILE A 276 5.86 -31.63 -23.40
N ALA A 277 6.83 -31.61 -24.32
CA ALA A 277 6.64 -31.02 -25.65
C ALA A 277 5.55 -31.73 -26.47
N GLU A 278 5.49 -33.07 -26.42
CA GLU A 278 4.39 -33.84 -27.01
C GLU A 278 3.04 -33.44 -26.39
N GLY A 279 2.99 -33.33 -25.06
CA GLY A 279 1.81 -32.90 -24.32
C GLY A 279 1.31 -31.52 -24.73
N ILE A 280 2.20 -30.53 -24.84
CA ILE A 280 1.86 -29.16 -25.23
C ILE A 280 1.18 -29.11 -26.61
N LYS A 281 1.67 -29.92 -27.56
CA LYS A 281 1.16 -30.02 -28.93
C LYS A 281 -0.09 -30.90 -29.08
N SER A 282 -0.50 -31.60 -28.03
CA SER A 282 -1.51 -32.66 -28.15
C SER A 282 -2.94 -32.14 -28.34
N LYS A 283 -3.25 -30.93 -27.85
CA LYS A 283 -4.61 -30.36 -27.87
C LYS A 283 -4.74 -29.08 -28.69
N HIS A 284 -3.73 -28.22 -28.68
CA HIS A 284 -3.77 -26.89 -29.30
C HIS A 284 -2.64 -26.74 -30.33
N ASN A 285 -2.84 -25.84 -31.29
CA ASN A 285 -1.86 -25.55 -32.33
C ASN A 285 -0.72 -24.67 -31.77
N VAL A 286 0.30 -25.30 -31.17
CA VAL A 286 1.41 -24.61 -30.49
C VAL A 286 2.73 -24.90 -31.18
N GLU A 287 3.46 -23.84 -31.55
CA GLU A 287 4.86 -23.97 -31.95
C GLU A 287 5.71 -24.21 -30.69
N VAL A 288 6.41 -25.35 -30.62
CA VAL A 288 7.33 -25.63 -29.50
C VAL A 288 8.76 -25.70 -30.02
N LYS A 289 9.61 -24.82 -29.49
CA LYS A 289 11.06 -24.87 -29.66
C LYS A 289 11.73 -25.45 -28.43
N MET A 290 12.69 -26.34 -28.64
CA MET A 290 13.40 -27.03 -27.56
C MET A 290 14.89 -26.75 -27.67
N TYR A 291 15.48 -26.31 -26.57
CA TYR A 291 16.89 -25.97 -26.46
C TYR A 291 17.56 -26.83 -25.40
N ASP A 292 18.47 -27.70 -25.83
CA ASP A 292 19.49 -28.23 -24.94
C ASP A 292 20.56 -27.15 -24.77
N VAL A 293 20.55 -26.47 -23.62
CA VAL A 293 21.27 -25.20 -23.42
C VAL A 293 22.79 -25.35 -23.60
N ILE A 294 23.34 -26.56 -23.44
CA ILE A 294 24.77 -26.82 -23.67
C ILE A 294 25.17 -26.86 -25.15
N HIS A 295 24.21 -26.96 -26.06
CA HIS A 295 24.44 -27.16 -27.50
C HIS A 295 23.92 -26.01 -28.37
N HIS A 296 23.35 -24.97 -27.78
CA HIS A 296 22.73 -23.85 -28.49
C HIS A 296 23.28 -22.50 -28.03
N ASN A 297 23.21 -21.49 -28.89
CA ASN A 297 23.69 -20.14 -28.61
C ASN A 297 22.70 -19.40 -27.69
N LEU A 298 23.23 -18.68 -26.70
CA LEU A 298 22.42 -17.98 -25.70
C LEU A 298 21.55 -16.87 -26.31
N ASP A 299 22.05 -16.10 -27.27
CA ASP A 299 21.32 -15.00 -27.89
C ASP A 299 20.12 -15.52 -28.69
N GLU A 300 20.26 -16.68 -29.34
CA GLU A 300 19.16 -17.37 -30.01
C GLU A 300 18.07 -17.78 -29.01
N ILE A 301 18.47 -18.36 -27.88
CA ILE A 301 17.55 -18.77 -26.81
C ILE A 301 16.79 -17.56 -26.26
N LEU A 302 17.50 -16.48 -25.92
CA LEU A 302 16.90 -15.26 -25.36
C LEU A 302 15.93 -14.58 -26.33
N LYS A 303 16.26 -14.60 -27.62
CA LYS A 303 15.36 -14.11 -28.67
C LYS A 303 14.07 -14.93 -28.70
N ASP A 304 14.16 -16.26 -28.74
CA ASP A 304 12.96 -17.10 -28.79
C ASP A 304 12.14 -17.05 -27.50
N ILE A 305 12.77 -16.90 -26.34
CA ILE A 305 12.10 -16.62 -25.06
C ILE A 305 11.29 -15.33 -25.13
N SER A 306 11.87 -14.25 -25.68
CA SER A 306 11.18 -12.96 -25.82
C SER A 306 9.92 -13.07 -26.68
N GLU A 307 9.98 -13.89 -27.74
CA GLU A 307 8.88 -14.13 -28.68
C GLU A 307 7.86 -15.19 -28.20
N SER A 308 8.08 -15.85 -27.06
CA SER A 308 7.23 -16.95 -26.58
C SER A 308 6.09 -16.50 -25.65
N ASP A 309 4.96 -17.18 -25.71
CA ASP A 309 3.84 -17.05 -24.78
C ASP A 309 4.06 -17.88 -23.50
N GLY A 310 4.72 -19.04 -23.65
CA GLY A 310 5.04 -19.96 -22.57
C GLY A 310 6.50 -20.38 -22.56
N ILE A 311 7.10 -20.56 -21.38
CA ILE A 311 8.51 -20.91 -21.24
C ILE A 311 8.68 -22.00 -20.18
N LEU A 312 9.41 -23.07 -20.49
CA LEU A 312 9.68 -24.14 -19.54
C LEU A 312 11.18 -24.33 -19.32
N PHE A 313 11.56 -24.57 -18.07
CA PHE A 313 12.95 -24.80 -17.68
C PHE A 313 13.15 -26.17 -17.04
N GLY A 314 14.06 -26.95 -17.61
CA GLY A 314 14.38 -28.31 -17.22
C GLY A 314 15.80 -28.45 -16.66
N SER A 315 15.97 -28.84 -15.40
CA SER A 315 17.32 -29.16 -14.87
C SER A 315 17.30 -30.38 -13.95
N PRO A 316 18.31 -31.26 -14.01
CA PRO A 316 18.56 -32.19 -12.93
C PRO A 316 19.08 -31.45 -11.69
N THR A 317 19.06 -32.14 -10.54
CA THR A 317 19.70 -31.67 -9.31
C THR A 317 21.09 -32.29 -9.16
N ILE A 318 22.13 -31.46 -9.05
CA ILE A 318 23.50 -31.87 -8.73
C ILE A 318 24.01 -30.99 -7.59
N VAL A 319 24.45 -31.63 -6.49
CA VAL A 319 24.94 -30.95 -5.27
C VAL A 319 23.94 -29.91 -4.74
N GLY A 320 22.67 -30.30 -4.66
CA GLY A 320 21.61 -29.48 -4.07
C GLY A 320 21.13 -28.31 -4.94
N GLU A 321 21.42 -28.33 -6.25
CA GLU A 321 21.32 -27.14 -7.10
C GLU A 321 20.92 -27.45 -8.56
N LEU A 322 20.37 -26.47 -9.28
CA LEU A 322 20.17 -26.51 -10.73
C LEU A 322 21.50 -26.27 -11.48
N LEU A 323 21.65 -26.81 -12.69
CA LEU A 323 22.91 -26.69 -13.42
C LEU A 323 23.14 -25.29 -14.00
N VAL A 324 24.41 -24.88 -14.05
CA VAL A 324 24.87 -23.57 -14.52
C VAL A 324 24.30 -23.17 -15.88
N PRO A 325 24.16 -24.05 -16.90
CA PRO A 325 23.58 -23.65 -18.18
C PRO A 325 22.17 -23.05 -18.04
N ILE A 326 21.29 -23.66 -17.24
CA ILE A 326 19.94 -23.14 -16.99
C ILE A 326 20.01 -21.85 -16.17
N ARG A 327 20.91 -21.77 -15.18
CA ARG A 327 21.12 -20.55 -14.40
C ARG A 327 21.50 -19.37 -15.28
N ASN A 328 22.42 -19.57 -16.22
CA ASN A 328 22.88 -18.51 -17.12
C ASN A 328 21.73 -17.96 -17.97
N VAL A 329 20.83 -18.81 -18.47
CA VAL A 329 19.63 -18.33 -19.19
C VAL A 329 18.75 -17.50 -18.25
N LEU A 330 18.43 -18.03 -17.05
CA LEU A 330 17.56 -17.36 -16.08
C LEU A 330 18.12 -16.01 -15.55
N THR A 331 19.44 -15.87 -15.47
CA THR A 331 20.11 -14.62 -15.05
C THR A 331 20.00 -13.51 -16.10
N ASN A 332 19.86 -13.87 -17.38
CA ASN A 332 19.71 -12.91 -18.47
C ASN A 332 18.24 -12.47 -18.71
N LEU A 333 17.31 -12.98 -17.90
CA LEU A 333 15.90 -12.57 -17.96
C LEU A 333 15.63 -11.43 -16.97
N ASN A 334 14.72 -10.55 -17.37
CA ASN A 334 14.31 -9.35 -16.64
C ASN A 334 12.79 -9.37 -16.37
N PRO A 335 12.32 -9.03 -15.14
CA PRO A 335 10.90 -9.09 -14.76
C PRO A 335 9.99 -8.11 -15.52
N ILE A 336 10.52 -6.96 -15.96
CA ILE A 336 9.77 -5.98 -16.75
C ILE A 336 9.60 -6.46 -18.19
N VAL A 337 10.67 -7.03 -18.77
CA VAL A 337 10.67 -7.47 -20.17
C VAL A 337 9.97 -8.82 -20.37
N HIS A 338 10.19 -9.76 -19.45
CA HIS A 338 9.76 -11.16 -19.62
C HIS A 338 8.61 -11.55 -18.68
N GLY A 339 8.20 -10.66 -17.77
CA GLY A 339 7.09 -10.88 -16.85
C GLY A 339 5.76 -11.14 -17.57
N GLY A 340 4.84 -11.77 -16.86
CA GLY A 340 3.49 -12.08 -17.35
C GLY A 340 3.39 -13.27 -18.32
N LYS A 341 4.51 -13.78 -18.84
CA LYS A 341 4.56 -15.02 -19.65
C LYS A 341 4.23 -16.25 -18.80
N TYR A 342 3.62 -17.28 -19.40
CA TYR A 342 3.35 -18.54 -18.70
C TYR A 342 4.65 -19.32 -18.50
N ALA A 343 4.86 -19.92 -17.32
CA ALA A 343 6.08 -20.66 -17.06
C ALA A 343 5.89 -21.93 -16.23
N ALA A 344 6.81 -22.88 -16.40
CA ALA A 344 6.85 -24.10 -15.60
C ALA A 344 8.28 -24.65 -15.45
N ALA A 345 8.53 -25.28 -14.31
CA ALA A 345 9.79 -25.96 -14.03
C ALA A 345 9.60 -27.49 -14.08
N PHE A 346 10.63 -28.21 -14.50
CA PHE A 346 10.65 -29.67 -14.44
C PHE A 346 12.08 -30.21 -14.27
N GLY A 347 12.21 -31.47 -13.86
CA GLY A 347 13.53 -32.05 -13.67
C GLY A 347 13.56 -33.44 -13.06
N SER A 348 14.64 -34.17 -13.33
CA SER A 348 14.93 -35.45 -12.67
C SER A 348 15.91 -35.29 -11.51
N TYR A 349 15.75 -36.01 -10.41
CA TYR A 349 16.66 -35.93 -9.25
C TYR A 349 16.97 -37.30 -8.64
N GLY A 350 18.05 -37.40 -7.85
CA GLY A 350 18.41 -38.62 -7.12
C GLY A 350 17.74 -38.72 -5.76
N TRP A 351 18.15 -37.84 -4.82
CA TRP A 351 17.70 -37.87 -3.43
C TRP A 351 17.10 -36.56 -2.91
N SER A 352 17.62 -35.39 -3.30
CA SER A 352 17.26 -34.10 -2.65
C SER A 352 16.34 -33.18 -3.49
N GLY A 353 16.54 -33.06 -4.80
CA GLY A 353 15.55 -32.51 -5.74
C GLY A 353 15.26 -31.01 -5.68
N GLU A 354 16.27 -30.18 -5.40
CA GLU A 354 16.18 -28.73 -5.23
C GLU A 354 16.15 -27.94 -6.54
N ALA A 355 16.56 -28.53 -7.67
CA ALA A 355 16.66 -27.79 -8.94
C ALA A 355 15.32 -27.19 -9.39
N VAL A 356 14.23 -27.96 -9.30
CA VAL A 356 12.90 -27.51 -9.71
C VAL A 356 12.38 -26.37 -8.83
N PRO A 357 12.36 -26.48 -7.48
CA PRO A 357 11.97 -25.36 -6.62
C PRO A 357 12.79 -24.09 -6.85
N ARG A 358 14.10 -24.20 -7.09
CA ARG A 358 14.94 -23.03 -7.35
C ARG A 358 14.64 -22.35 -8.69
N ILE A 359 14.33 -23.14 -9.72
CA ILE A 359 13.83 -22.62 -10.99
C ILE A 359 12.50 -21.90 -10.74
N GLU A 360 11.57 -22.50 -10.01
CA GLU A 360 10.27 -21.89 -9.69
C GLU A 360 10.41 -20.56 -8.94
N SER A 361 11.26 -20.51 -7.90
CA SER A 361 11.55 -19.26 -7.19
C SER A 361 12.06 -18.17 -8.13
N ARG A 362 12.98 -18.53 -9.03
CA ARG A 362 13.50 -17.56 -9.99
C ARG A 362 12.46 -17.10 -11.02
N LEU A 363 11.57 -18.00 -11.45
CA LEU A 363 10.47 -17.64 -12.36
C LEU A 363 9.44 -16.72 -11.68
N LEU A 364 9.20 -16.89 -10.37
CA LEU A 364 8.40 -15.97 -9.57
C LEU A 364 9.05 -14.58 -9.46
N GLU A 365 10.36 -14.52 -9.17
CA GLU A 365 11.11 -13.26 -9.16
C GLU A 365 11.05 -12.52 -10.51
N LEU A 366 10.94 -13.27 -11.61
CA LEU A 366 10.75 -12.76 -12.96
C LEU A 366 9.30 -12.35 -13.28
N ARG A 367 8.38 -12.38 -12.30
CA ARG A 367 6.95 -12.07 -12.45
C ARG A 367 6.25 -12.93 -13.51
N MET A 368 6.68 -14.18 -13.71
CA MET A 368 6.05 -15.10 -14.66
C MET A 368 4.85 -15.84 -14.03
N LYS A 369 3.88 -16.21 -14.87
CA LYS A 369 2.67 -16.93 -14.47
C LYS A 369 2.94 -18.43 -14.39
N LEU A 370 3.25 -18.93 -13.20
CA LEU A 370 3.52 -20.36 -13.02
C LEU A 370 2.27 -21.21 -13.25
N TYR A 371 2.36 -22.19 -14.15
CA TYR A 371 1.28 -23.11 -14.49
C TYR A 371 0.75 -23.91 -13.28
N GLY A 372 1.65 -24.33 -12.38
CA GLY A 372 1.38 -25.29 -11.32
C GLY A 372 2.67 -25.85 -10.74
N PRO A 373 2.60 -26.79 -9.77
CA PRO A 373 3.79 -27.40 -9.19
C PRO A 373 4.69 -28.02 -10.23
N GLY A 374 5.96 -27.65 -10.20
CA GLY A 374 6.96 -28.14 -11.13
C GLY A 374 7.10 -29.66 -11.05
N LEU A 375 7.30 -30.28 -12.22
CA LEU A 375 7.36 -31.73 -12.32
C LEU A 375 8.72 -32.26 -11.85
N LYS A 376 8.73 -32.97 -10.72
CA LYS A 376 9.95 -33.62 -10.19
C LYS A 376 9.84 -35.13 -10.26
N ILE A 377 10.75 -35.78 -11.00
CA ILE A 377 10.80 -37.25 -11.11
C ILE A 377 12.09 -37.78 -10.49
N ARG A 378 11.97 -38.83 -9.68
CA ARG A 378 13.12 -39.44 -9.02
C ARG A 378 13.76 -40.49 -9.93
N PHE A 379 15.05 -40.32 -10.25
CA PHE A 379 15.82 -41.14 -11.16
C PHE A 379 15.19 -41.22 -12.57
N LYS A 380 15.20 -42.42 -13.16
CA LYS A 380 14.70 -42.69 -14.50
C LYS A 380 13.17 -42.68 -14.50
N PRO A 381 12.51 -41.90 -15.37
CA PRO A 381 11.06 -41.91 -15.47
C PRO A 381 10.52 -43.29 -15.85
N SER A 382 9.54 -43.77 -15.09
CA SER A 382 8.73 -44.93 -15.45
C SER A 382 7.74 -44.57 -16.57
N LYS A 383 7.09 -45.59 -17.15
CA LYS A 383 6.03 -45.36 -18.16
C LYS A 383 4.91 -44.45 -17.65
N LYS A 384 4.54 -44.60 -16.37
CA LYS A 384 3.53 -43.76 -15.72
C LYS A 384 4.02 -42.32 -15.57
N GLU A 385 5.26 -42.11 -15.11
CA GLU A 385 5.81 -40.76 -14.93
C GLU A 385 6.05 -40.04 -16.28
N LEU A 386 6.26 -40.79 -17.37
CA LEU A 386 6.26 -40.23 -18.73
C LEU A 386 4.85 -39.83 -19.20
N GLU A 387 3.82 -40.54 -18.76
CA GLU A 387 2.42 -40.15 -18.99
C GLU A 387 2.05 -38.92 -18.14
N ASP A 388 2.52 -38.84 -16.90
CA ASP A 388 2.41 -37.64 -16.05
C ASP A 388 3.10 -36.44 -16.70
N ALA A 389 4.26 -36.61 -17.34
CA ALA A 389 4.96 -35.57 -18.09
C ALA A 389 4.18 -35.11 -19.35
N LEU A 390 3.52 -36.02 -20.04
CA LEU A 390 2.65 -35.70 -21.17
C LEU A 390 1.42 -34.91 -20.70
N ASN A 391 0.78 -35.33 -19.61
CA ASN A 391 -0.35 -34.64 -19.02
C ASN A 391 0.05 -33.24 -18.53
N PHE A 392 1.22 -33.12 -17.89
CA PHE A 392 1.79 -31.84 -17.47
C PHE A 392 1.90 -30.85 -18.63
N GLY A 393 2.45 -31.28 -19.78
CA GLY A 393 2.52 -30.44 -20.97
C GLY A 393 1.15 -30.09 -21.55
N SER A 394 0.22 -31.05 -21.58
CA SER A 394 -1.13 -30.83 -22.08
C SER A 394 -1.91 -29.81 -21.24
N GLU A 395 -1.83 -29.92 -19.92
CA GLU A 395 -2.50 -28.99 -19.01
C GLU A 395 -1.84 -27.61 -19.02
N PHE A 396 -0.51 -27.53 -19.18
CA PHE A 396 0.19 -26.26 -19.41
C PHE A 396 -0.37 -25.53 -20.63
N SER A 397 -0.62 -26.28 -21.72
CA SER A 397 -1.23 -25.74 -22.93
C SER A 397 -2.66 -25.25 -22.68
N ASP A 398 -3.51 -26.02 -21.99
CA ASP A 398 -4.88 -25.62 -21.65
C ASP A 398 -4.93 -24.32 -20.82
N VAL A 399 -4.02 -24.18 -19.87
CA VAL A 399 -3.86 -22.97 -19.06
C VAL A 399 -3.45 -21.77 -19.91
N MET A 400 -2.47 -21.95 -20.80
CA MET A 400 -1.99 -20.90 -21.70
C MET A 400 -3.10 -20.40 -22.64
N PHE A 401 -4.06 -21.25 -23.00
CA PHE A 401 -5.24 -20.89 -23.81
C PHE A 401 -6.47 -20.46 -22.99
N GLY A 402 -6.35 -20.35 -21.67
CA GLY A 402 -7.46 -19.91 -20.80
C GLY A 402 -8.59 -20.93 -20.65
N VAL A 403 -8.34 -22.19 -20.97
CA VAL A 403 -9.30 -23.31 -20.79
C VAL A 403 -9.38 -23.71 -19.31
N LYS A 404 -8.32 -23.46 -18.53
CA LYS A 404 -8.21 -23.78 -17.11
C LYS A 404 -7.54 -22.62 -16.36
N ASN A 405 -8.09 -22.23 -15.21
CA ASN A 405 -7.52 -21.17 -14.37
C ASN A 405 -6.37 -21.71 -13.48
N ILE A 406 -5.38 -20.87 -13.19
CA ILE A 406 -4.24 -21.16 -12.31
C ILE A 406 -4.52 -20.63 -10.90
N ASN A 407 -4.14 -21.38 -9.87
CA ASN A 407 -3.96 -20.86 -8.51
C ASN A 407 -2.79 -21.60 -7.83
N TYR A 408 -1.54 -21.22 -8.12
CA TYR A 408 -0.35 -21.92 -7.62
C TYR A 408 0.80 -20.98 -7.21
N ASN A 409 1.28 -21.14 -5.97
CA ASN A 409 2.53 -20.55 -5.47
C ASN A 409 3.38 -21.62 -4.73
N PRO A 410 4.60 -21.96 -5.22
CA PRO A 410 5.47 -23.00 -4.66
C PRO A 410 6.06 -22.73 -3.27
N ASN A 411 6.06 -21.49 -2.77
CA ASN A 411 6.90 -21.13 -1.62
C ASN A 411 6.28 -21.32 -0.24
N GLY A 412 5.02 -21.74 -0.08
CA GLY A 412 4.42 -22.07 1.23
C GLY A 412 4.37 -20.95 2.28
N ASN A 413 5.10 -19.87 2.07
CA ASN A 413 4.83 -18.53 2.54
C ASN A 413 3.94 -17.89 1.46
N SER A 414 2.80 -17.36 1.84
CA SER A 414 2.06 -16.38 1.06
C SER A 414 2.83 -15.06 1.00
N TYR A 415 4.07 -15.07 0.49
CA TYR A 415 4.65 -13.91 -0.14
C TYR A 415 4.36 -14.04 -1.64
N ILE A 416 3.16 -13.61 -2.02
CA ILE A 416 2.92 -13.03 -3.34
C ILE A 416 2.90 -11.52 -3.09
N LYS A 417 3.97 -10.84 -3.52
CA LYS A 417 3.83 -9.52 -4.13
C LYS A 417 3.08 -9.75 -5.44
N ASP A 418 1.86 -9.28 -5.50
CA ASP A 418 0.93 -9.53 -6.59
C ASP A 418 1.17 -8.54 -7.74
N ASP A 419 2.36 -8.53 -8.34
CA ASP A 419 2.67 -7.59 -9.44
C ASP A 419 2.09 -8.02 -10.81
N THR A 420 1.11 -8.94 -10.86
CA THR A 420 0.29 -9.17 -12.07
C THR A 420 -1.13 -9.63 -11.75
N ILE A 421 -1.87 -8.82 -10.98
CA ILE A 421 -3.18 -8.47 -11.51
C ILE A 421 -2.90 -7.59 -12.74
N VAL A 422 -3.14 -8.16 -13.92
CA VAL A 422 -3.42 -7.32 -15.09
C VAL A 422 -4.63 -6.48 -14.68
N THR A 423 -4.35 -5.23 -14.35
CA THR A 423 -5.35 -4.19 -14.29
C THR A 423 -5.91 -4.08 -15.69
N ASP A 424 -7.20 -4.36 -15.87
CA ASP A 424 -7.91 -3.86 -17.04
C ASP A 424 -8.22 -2.35 -16.88
N GLY A 425 -7.51 -1.67 -15.97
CA GLY A 425 -7.84 -0.36 -15.44
C GLY A 425 -9.00 -0.36 -14.43
N LYS A 426 -9.64 -1.50 -14.12
CA LYS A 426 -10.70 -1.56 -13.11
C LYS A 426 -10.12 -1.75 -11.72
N LYS A 427 -10.46 -0.79 -10.88
CA LYS A 427 -10.32 -0.85 -9.43
C LYS A 427 -11.04 -2.08 -8.87
N ARG A 428 -10.34 -2.89 -8.06
CA ARG A 428 -10.89 -4.04 -7.32
C ARG A 428 -11.04 -3.68 -5.84
N TYR A 429 -11.80 -4.49 -5.11
CA TYR A 429 -12.09 -4.24 -3.70
C TYR A 429 -11.68 -5.44 -2.87
N TRP A 430 -10.89 -5.21 -1.83
CA TRP A 430 -10.33 -6.25 -0.98
C TRP A 430 -10.84 -6.09 0.43
N LYS A 431 -11.64 -7.05 0.91
CA LYS A 431 -12.13 -7.06 2.29
C LYS A 431 -11.11 -7.77 3.17
N CYS A 432 -10.57 -7.06 4.17
CA CYS A 432 -9.84 -7.67 5.25
C CYS A 432 -10.78 -8.59 6.05
N LEU A 433 -10.46 -9.86 6.15
CA LEU A 433 -11.22 -10.85 6.92
C LEU A 433 -11.21 -10.56 8.42
N VAL A 434 -10.15 -9.92 8.92
CA VAL A 434 -9.99 -9.63 10.35
C VAL A 434 -10.86 -8.46 10.81
N CYS A 435 -10.76 -7.30 10.17
CA CYS A 435 -11.48 -6.11 10.60
C CYS A 435 -12.71 -5.77 9.75
N GLY A 436 -12.85 -6.39 8.58
CA GLY A 436 -13.94 -6.13 7.63
C GLY A 436 -13.72 -4.90 6.75
N GLU A 437 -12.61 -4.17 6.91
CA GLU A 437 -12.29 -3.00 6.09
C GLU A 437 -12.11 -3.38 4.62
N ILE A 438 -12.64 -2.55 3.72
CA ILE A 438 -12.55 -2.77 2.28
C ILE A 438 -11.62 -1.75 1.66
N PHE A 439 -10.53 -2.22 1.07
CA PHE A 439 -9.54 -1.40 0.40
C PHE A 439 -9.80 -1.42 -1.10
N GLU A 440 -9.75 -0.25 -1.73
CA GLU A 440 -9.77 -0.12 -3.17
C GLU A 440 -8.34 -0.18 -3.68
N SER A 441 -7.98 -1.28 -4.33
CA SER A 441 -6.63 -1.50 -4.85
C SER A 441 -6.70 -2.40 -6.08
N ASP A 442 -5.78 -2.19 -7.00
CA ASP A 442 -5.61 -3.11 -8.13
C ASP A 442 -5.12 -4.49 -7.68
N THR A 443 -4.43 -4.55 -6.54
CA THR A 443 -3.78 -5.72 -5.97
C THR A 443 -4.23 -5.98 -4.53
N VAL A 444 -4.11 -7.22 -4.04
CA VAL A 444 -4.40 -7.51 -2.63
C VAL A 444 -3.48 -6.67 -1.74
N PRO A 445 -4.00 -5.94 -0.73
CA PRO A 445 -3.14 -5.17 0.17
C PRO A 445 -2.10 -6.06 0.85
N GLU A 446 -0.83 -5.60 0.95
CA GLU A 446 0.26 -6.37 1.58
C GLU A 446 -0.04 -6.71 3.05
N PHE A 447 -0.66 -5.76 3.75
CA PHE A 447 -1.25 -5.91 5.06
C PHE A 447 -2.44 -4.95 5.19
N CYS A 448 -3.27 -5.18 6.20
CA CYS A 448 -4.36 -4.31 6.57
C CYS A 448 -3.82 -3.16 7.39
N GLU A 449 -3.81 -1.99 6.79
CA GLU A 449 -3.45 -0.75 7.47
C GLU A 449 -4.35 -0.45 8.67
N VAL A 450 -5.53 -1.07 8.81
CA VAL A 450 -6.42 -0.86 9.98
C VAL A 450 -6.05 -1.74 11.17
N CYS A 451 -5.67 -3.00 10.94
CA CYS A 451 -5.55 -3.99 12.01
C CYS A 451 -4.30 -4.89 11.92
N GLY A 452 -3.37 -4.60 11.03
CA GLY A 452 -2.12 -5.36 10.84
C GLY A 452 -2.29 -6.76 10.23
N ALA A 453 -3.49 -7.11 9.75
CA ALA A 453 -3.77 -8.40 9.13
C ALA A 453 -2.92 -8.58 7.86
N SER A 454 -2.28 -9.72 7.66
CA SER A 454 -1.46 -9.98 6.47
C SER A 454 -2.30 -10.15 5.21
N SER A 455 -1.69 -10.01 4.03
CA SER A 455 -2.36 -10.12 2.72
C SER A 455 -3.19 -11.40 2.50
N ASP A 456 -2.81 -12.53 3.11
CA ASP A 456 -3.56 -13.80 3.08
C ASP A 456 -4.89 -13.73 3.85
N GLN A 457 -5.07 -12.69 4.66
CA GLN A 457 -6.29 -12.41 5.41
C GLN A 457 -7.20 -11.44 4.66
N PHE A 458 -7.09 -11.36 3.34
CA PHE A 458 -7.99 -10.60 2.48
C PHE A 458 -8.74 -11.51 1.51
N ILE A 459 -9.95 -11.09 1.15
CA ILE A 459 -10.70 -11.67 0.05
C ILE A 459 -11.08 -10.59 -0.94
N GLU A 460 -10.97 -10.88 -2.24
CA GLU A 460 -11.56 -10.02 -3.26
C GLU A 460 -13.08 -10.05 -3.09
N VAL A 461 -13.69 -8.88 -2.95
CA VAL A 461 -15.13 -8.68 -2.87
C VAL A 461 -15.58 -7.81 -4.03
N GLN A 462 -16.81 -8.00 -4.46
CA GLN A 462 -17.46 -6.97 -5.28
C GLN A 462 -18.10 -5.95 -4.34
N MET A 463 -17.99 -4.66 -4.66
CA MET A 463 -18.82 -3.68 -3.97
C MET A 463 -20.29 -4.03 -4.17
N GLU A 464 -21.02 -4.03 -3.06
CA GLU A 464 -22.47 -4.10 -3.11
C GLU A 464 -22.98 -2.94 -3.97
N LYS A 465 -23.63 -3.27 -5.09
CA LYS A 465 -24.28 -2.27 -5.92
C LYS A 465 -25.66 -1.99 -5.35
N PHE A 466 -25.85 -0.78 -4.86
CA PHE A 466 -27.17 -0.31 -4.52
C PHE A 466 -27.90 0.23 -5.75
N GLU A 467 -29.23 0.13 -5.75
CA GLU A 467 -30.04 0.85 -6.73
C GLU A 467 -29.88 2.35 -6.49
N SER A 468 -29.58 3.11 -7.54
CA SER A 468 -29.42 4.56 -7.42
C SER A 468 -30.79 5.23 -7.23
N ILE A 469 -30.90 6.01 -6.16
CA ILE A 469 -32.09 6.82 -5.82
C ILE A 469 -31.61 8.25 -5.63
N ASN A 470 -31.84 9.10 -6.63
CA ASN A 470 -31.45 10.50 -6.57
C ASN A 470 -32.59 11.35 -5.99
N THR A 471 -32.36 11.91 -4.80
CA THR A 471 -33.21 12.92 -4.17
C THR A 471 -32.35 14.14 -3.81
N ASN A 472 -32.98 15.28 -3.53
CA ASN A 472 -32.28 16.46 -3.02
C ASN A 472 -32.34 16.53 -1.49
N ASP A 473 -32.53 15.38 -0.83
CA ASP A 473 -32.63 15.31 0.63
C ASP A 473 -31.31 15.74 1.28
N THR A 474 -31.43 16.31 2.48
CA THR A 474 -30.30 16.63 3.35
C THR A 474 -30.14 15.54 4.41
N PHE A 475 -29.04 14.80 4.31
CA PHE A 475 -28.64 13.81 5.31
C PHE A 475 -27.65 14.44 6.29
N VAL A 476 -27.97 14.37 7.58
CA VAL A 476 -27.07 14.78 8.65
C VAL A 476 -26.63 13.55 9.43
N VAL A 477 -25.32 13.36 9.55
CA VAL A 477 -24.69 12.27 10.31
C VAL A 477 -23.95 12.89 11.49
N ILE A 478 -24.39 12.60 12.71
CA ILE A 478 -23.73 13.06 13.94
C ILE A 478 -22.73 12.00 14.37
N GLY A 479 -21.44 12.29 14.27
CA GLY A 479 -20.32 11.40 14.56
C GLY A 479 -19.57 10.97 13.30
N ASN A 480 -18.25 11.11 13.30
CA ASN A 480 -17.37 10.73 12.18
C ASN A 480 -16.51 9.49 12.44
N GLY A 481 -16.88 8.62 13.39
CA GLY A 481 -16.24 7.30 13.51
C GLY A 481 -16.58 6.39 12.33
N ALA A 482 -16.09 5.14 12.33
CA ALA A 482 -16.35 4.16 11.27
C ALA A 482 -17.82 4.09 10.84
N ALA A 483 -18.75 3.98 11.79
CA ALA A 483 -20.18 3.90 11.48
C ALA A 483 -20.72 5.14 10.76
N GLY A 484 -20.29 6.35 11.16
CA GLY A 484 -20.71 7.59 10.53
C GLY A 484 -20.12 7.77 9.13
N PHE A 485 -18.83 7.45 8.99
CA PHE A 485 -18.14 7.43 7.70
C PHE A 485 -18.83 6.47 6.71
N TYR A 486 -19.05 5.22 7.11
CA TYR A 486 -19.68 4.22 6.25
C TYR A 486 -21.15 4.52 5.96
N ALA A 487 -21.88 5.17 6.87
CA ALA A 487 -23.21 5.69 6.58
C ALA A 487 -23.18 6.77 5.50
N ALA A 488 -22.30 7.78 5.63
CA ALA A 488 -22.14 8.84 4.64
C ALA A 488 -21.71 8.31 3.27
N LYS A 489 -20.72 7.40 3.25
CA LYS A 489 -20.26 6.71 2.04
C LYS A 489 -21.40 5.96 1.35
N THR A 490 -22.17 5.17 2.10
CA THR A 490 -23.30 4.41 1.55
C THR A 490 -24.42 5.31 1.02
N ILE A 491 -24.71 6.42 1.71
CA ILE A 491 -25.67 7.42 1.21
C ILE A 491 -25.22 7.96 -0.14
N ARG A 492 -23.94 8.33 -0.28
CA ARG A 492 -23.41 8.86 -1.54
C ARG A 492 -23.45 7.84 -2.67
N GLU A 493 -23.11 6.58 -2.38
CA GLU A 493 -23.16 5.48 -3.37
C GLU A 493 -24.57 5.25 -3.94
N ILE A 494 -25.61 5.52 -3.14
CA ILE A 494 -27.02 5.40 -3.55
C ILE A 494 -27.53 6.69 -4.22
N ASN A 495 -27.16 7.85 -3.68
CA ASN A 495 -27.77 9.14 -4.01
C ASN A 495 -26.71 10.19 -4.37
N ASN A 496 -26.60 10.46 -5.67
CA ASN A 496 -25.59 11.36 -6.23
C ASN A 496 -25.97 12.85 -6.14
N THR A 497 -27.23 13.17 -5.82
CA THR A 497 -27.75 14.55 -5.80
C THR A 497 -27.97 15.11 -4.40
N CYS A 498 -27.99 14.26 -3.37
CA CYS A 498 -28.24 14.67 -1.99
C CYS A 498 -27.12 15.52 -1.40
N THR A 499 -27.47 16.26 -0.34
CA THR A 499 -26.51 16.93 0.53
C THR A 499 -26.20 16.05 1.73
N ILE A 500 -24.92 15.78 1.99
CA ILE A 500 -24.47 14.99 3.12
C ILE A 500 -23.62 15.88 4.03
N LYS A 501 -23.99 15.97 5.30
CA LYS A 501 -23.23 16.67 6.34
C LYS A 501 -22.82 15.66 7.41
N ILE A 502 -21.52 15.47 7.59
CA ILE A 502 -20.97 14.63 8.66
C ILE A 502 -20.35 15.53 9.73
N MET A 503 -20.70 15.29 10.99
CA MET A 503 -20.32 16.16 12.10
C MET A 503 -19.42 15.44 13.09
N SER A 504 -18.43 16.12 13.64
CA SER A 504 -17.58 15.58 14.69
C SER A 504 -17.21 16.65 15.71
N ASN A 505 -17.10 16.23 16.96
CA ASN A 505 -16.52 17.06 18.01
C ASN A 505 -14.98 17.01 18.02
N GLU A 506 -14.37 16.15 17.22
CA GLU A 506 -12.93 16.15 16.94
C GLU A 506 -12.63 17.09 15.76
N ASP A 507 -11.40 17.60 15.70
CA ASP A 507 -10.90 18.52 14.67
C ASP A 507 -10.24 17.81 13.48
N VAL A 508 -10.45 16.49 13.37
CA VAL A 508 -9.86 15.62 12.35
C VAL A 508 -10.93 14.78 11.64
N SER A 509 -10.66 14.43 10.38
CA SER A 509 -11.49 13.53 9.57
C SER A 509 -11.51 12.10 10.15
N SER A 510 -12.40 11.24 9.63
CA SER A 510 -12.53 9.86 10.10
C SER A 510 -11.23 9.07 10.02
N TYR A 511 -10.87 8.36 11.09
CA TYR A 511 -9.62 7.61 11.21
C TYR A 511 -9.82 6.24 11.86
N SER A 512 -8.82 5.36 11.72
CA SER A 512 -8.77 4.04 12.32
C SER A 512 -8.56 4.12 13.84
N ARG A 513 -9.66 3.99 14.61
CA ARG A 513 -9.58 3.98 16.08
C ARG A 513 -8.80 2.81 16.68
N PRO A 514 -8.76 1.60 16.07
CA PRO A 514 -7.91 0.51 16.55
C PRO A 514 -6.43 0.88 16.65
N GLN A 515 -5.93 1.78 15.81
CA GLN A 515 -4.51 2.20 15.80
C GLN A 515 -4.13 3.25 16.86
N LEU A 516 -5.06 3.65 17.74
CA LEU A 516 -4.76 4.69 18.73
C LEU A 516 -3.65 4.29 19.71
N SER A 517 -3.48 2.99 19.99
CA SER A 517 -2.38 2.48 20.82
C SER A 517 -1.02 2.69 20.17
N ASP A 518 -0.93 2.51 18.85
CA ASP A 518 0.34 2.54 18.11
C ASP A 518 0.91 3.97 18.09
N ILE A 519 0.03 4.98 18.01
CA ILE A 519 0.35 6.41 18.07
C ILE A 519 1.03 6.81 19.38
N LEU A 520 0.93 6.01 20.45
CA LEU A 520 1.59 6.31 21.73
C LEU A 520 3.11 6.37 21.58
N ILE A 521 3.68 5.67 20.60
CA ILE A 521 5.12 5.70 20.30
C ILE A 521 5.41 6.07 18.85
N GLU A 522 4.54 5.73 17.90
CA GLU A 522 4.72 6.00 16.48
C GLU A 522 4.17 7.37 16.07
N ASP A 523 4.72 7.96 15.02
CA ASP A 523 4.16 9.17 14.41
C ASP A 523 3.02 8.82 13.45
N ILE A 524 2.05 9.74 13.31
CA ILE A 524 0.89 9.52 12.46
C ILE A 524 1.35 9.47 11.00
N ASN A 525 1.05 8.36 10.32
CA ASN A 525 1.16 8.25 8.88
C ASN A 525 -0.18 8.58 8.22
N ASP A 526 -0.25 9.71 7.51
CA ASP A 526 -1.48 10.24 6.91
C ASP A 526 -2.16 9.25 5.93
N SER A 527 -1.39 8.40 5.23
CA SER A 527 -1.96 7.48 4.23
C SER A 527 -2.70 6.29 4.85
N SER A 528 -2.28 5.82 6.03
CA SER A 528 -2.79 4.60 6.66
C SER A 528 -3.68 4.86 7.87
N PHE A 529 -3.61 6.04 8.47
CA PHE A 529 -4.35 6.38 9.69
C PHE A 529 -5.78 6.87 9.42
N TYR A 530 -5.97 7.72 8.41
CA TYR A 530 -7.28 8.23 8.03
C TYR A 530 -8.01 7.25 7.10
N LEU A 531 -9.33 7.13 7.23
CA LEU A 531 -10.12 6.21 6.39
C LEU A 531 -10.17 6.66 4.92
N GLN A 532 -10.08 7.97 4.69
CA GLN A 532 -10.03 8.61 3.37
C GLN A 532 -9.30 9.94 3.44
N SER A 533 -8.76 10.39 2.31
CA SER A 533 -8.16 11.72 2.16
C SER A 533 -9.20 12.84 2.25
N LYS A 534 -8.75 14.06 2.55
CA LYS A 534 -9.63 15.25 2.54
C LYS A 534 -10.22 15.53 1.15
N GLU A 535 -9.50 15.15 0.10
CA GLU A 535 -9.89 15.26 -1.30
C GLU A 535 -11.10 14.36 -1.59
N TRP A 536 -11.13 13.14 -1.05
CA TRP A 536 -12.24 12.21 -1.23
C TRP A 536 -13.58 12.79 -0.76
N TYR A 537 -13.60 13.47 0.40
CA TYR A 537 -14.83 14.11 0.90
C TYR A 537 -15.32 15.22 -0.04
N LYS A 538 -14.40 16.02 -0.60
CA LYS A 538 -14.73 17.08 -1.57
C LYS A 538 -15.28 16.48 -2.86
N GLU A 539 -14.62 15.48 -3.42
CA GLU A 539 -15.04 14.78 -4.65
C GLU A 539 -16.42 14.11 -4.49
N ASN A 540 -16.69 13.59 -3.29
CA ASN A 540 -17.97 12.96 -2.96
C ASN A 540 -19.02 13.93 -2.43
N ASN A 541 -18.79 15.26 -2.47
CA ASN A 541 -19.72 16.27 -1.95
C ASN A 541 -20.23 15.93 -0.54
N ILE A 542 -19.34 15.51 0.35
CA ILE A 542 -19.63 15.27 1.77
C ILE A 542 -19.04 16.44 2.54
N ASN A 543 -19.89 17.20 3.23
CA ASN A 543 -19.47 18.35 4.03
C ASN A 543 -19.09 17.90 5.44
N GLU A 544 -17.80 17.95 5.76
CA GLU A 544 -17.29 17.72 7.11
C GLU A 544 -17.43 18.98 7.97
N ILE A 545 -18.18 18.87 9.07
CA ILE A 545 -18.34 19.90 10.08
C ILE A 545 -17.64 19.43 11.36
N LEU A 546 -16.35 19.73 11.44
CA LEU A 546 -15.46 19.31 12.52
C LEU A 546 -15.48 20.32 13.69
N ASN A 547 -14.92 19.92 14.83
CA ASN A 547 -14.86 20.73 16.06
C ASN A 547 -16.23 21.30 16.48
N SER A 548 -17.29 20.51 16.32
CA SER A 548 -18.68 20.95 16.50
C SER A 548 -19.46 19.96 17.37
N ASN A 549 -20.09 20.47 18.43
CA ASN A 549 -20.97 19.69 19.30
C ASN A 549 -22.44 19.96 18.97
N VAL A 550 -23.22 18.89 18.80
CA VAL A 550 -24.69 18.99 18.70
C VAL A 550 -25.28 18.96 20.11
N VAL A 551 -25.97 20.03 20.50
CA VAL A 551 -26.53 20.18 21.85
C VAL A 551 -28.03 19.90 21.90
N PHE A 552 -28.72 19.96 20.76
CA PHE A 552 -30.16 19.74 20.69
C PHE A 552 -30.62 19.26 19.30
N ILE A 553 -31.68 18.45 19.27
CA ILE A 553 -32.36 18.00 18.06
C ILE A 553 -33.84 18.42 18.16
N ASP A 554 -34.36 19.13 17.16
CA ASP A 554 -35.80 19.35 16.99
C ASP A 554 -36.34 18.36 15.94
N LYS A 555 -36.98 17.29 16.40
CA LYS A 555 -37.56 16.26 15.53
C LYS A 555 -38.84 16.71 14.81
N CYS A 556 -39.52 17.75 15.30
CA CYS A 556 -40.77 18.25 14.70
C CYS A 556 -40.46 19.20 13.54
N SER A 557 -39.55 20.14 13.77
CA SER A 557 -39.10 21.13 12.79
C SER A 557 -37.93 20.61 11.93
N LYS A 558 -37.41 19.42 12.23
CA LYS A 558 -36.28 18.73 11.59
C LYS A 558 -35.02 19.60 11.44
N PHE A 559 -34.47 20.02 12.58
CA PHE A 559 -33.15 20.65 12.63
C PHE A 559 -32.35 20.21 13.85
N ILE A 560 -31.04 20.37 13.79
CA ILE A 560 -30.13 20.24 14.94
C ILE A 560 -29.55 21.61 15.31
N LEU A 561 -29.25 21.80 16.59
CA LEU A 561 -28.63 23.01 17.12
C LEU A 561 -27.21 22.69 17.57
N LEU A 562 -26.25 23.46 17.09
CA LEU A 562 -24.86 23.39 17.50
C LEU A 562 -24.60 24.23 18.76
N GLU A 563 -23.51 23.94 19.45
CA GLU A 563 -23.10 24.66 20.66
C GLU A 563 -22.87 26.17 20.43
N ASP A 564 -22.47 26.56 19.23
CA ASP A 564 -22.31 27.98 18.82
C ASP A 564 -23.64 28.68 18.44
N GLY A 565 -24.75 27.94 18.46
CA GLY A 565 -26.09 28.42 18.13
C GLY A 565 -26.49 28.25 16.66
N GLU A 566 -25.63 27.72 15.79
CA GLU A 566 -25.99 27.42 14.39
C GLU A 566 -27.08 26.35 14.33
N LYS A 567 -28.06 26.55 13.43
CA LYS A 567 -29.12 25.59 13.15
C LYS A 567 -28.89 24.92 11.79
N ILE A 568 -28.88 23.59 11.79
CA ILE A 568 -28.73 22.79 10.58
C ILE A 568 -30.00 21.96 10.38
N SER A 569 -30.74 22.24 9.31
CA SER A 569 -31.91 21.44 8.89
C SER A 569 -31.50 20.09 8.30
N TYR A 570 -32.37 19.09 8.45
CA TYR A 570 -32.17 17.75 7.88
C TYR A 570 -33.49 17.17 7.37
N ASP A 571 -33.43 16.27 6.39
CA ASP A 571 -34.54 15.42 6.00
C ASP A 571 -34.46 14.06 6.69
N LYS A 572 -33.22 13.55 6.81
CA LYS A 572 -32.83 12.31 7.49
C LYS A 572 -31.68 12.57 8.45
N LEU A 573 -31.76 12.00 9.66
CA LEU A 573 -30.74 12.13 10.69
C LEU A 573 -30.17 10.76 11.07
N ILE A 574 -28.85 10.62 11.11
CA ILE A 574 -28.17 9.41 11.56
C ILE A 574 -27.33 9.73 12.80
N LEU A 575 -27.64 9.06 13.91
CA LEU A 575 -26.90 9.15 15.15
C LEU A 575 -25.78 8.09 15.15
N ALA A 576 -24.55 8.54 14.91
CA ALA A 576 -23.33 7.75 14.89
C ALA A 576 -22.29 8.29 15.90
N ASN A 577 -22.76 9.01 16.93
CA ASN A 577 -21.96 9.80 17.87
C ASN A 577 -21.23 8.94 18.93
N GLY A 578 -21.19 7.62 18.70
CA GLY A 578 -20.28 6.69 19.34
C GLY A 578 -20.46 6.51 20.85
N SER A 579 -19.33 6.36 21.53
CA SER A 579 -19.22 6.01 22.95
C SER A 579 -18.08 6.77 23.62
N HIS A 580 -18.06 6.78 24.95
CA HIS A 580 -16.94 7.26 25.77
C HIS A 580 -16.39 6.13 26.65
N ASN A 581 -15.14 6.26 27.11
CA ASN A 581 -14.58 5.29 28.06
C ASN A 581 -15.36 5.32 29.37
N PHE A 582 -15.72 4.12 29.85
CA PHE A 582 -16.35 3.95 31.14
C PHE A 582 -15.31 4.23 32.23
N LEU A 583 -15.55 5.29 33.01
CA LEU A 583 -14.74 5.61 34.18
C LEU A 583 -15.40 4.98 35.42
N PRO A 584 -14.74 4.03 36.10
CA PRO A 584 -15.25 3.47 37.34
C PRO A 584 -15.23 4.55 38.44
N PRO A 585 -16.11 4.45 39.44
CA PRO A 585 -16.22 5.47 40.47
C PRO A 585 -15.03 5.40 41.44
N ILE A 586 -13.93 6.09 41.10
CA ILE A 586 -12.70 6.15 41.90
C ILE A 586 -12.59 7.53 42.55
N LYS A 587 -12.29 7.58 43.85
CA LYS A 587 -12.11 8.84 44.59
C LYS A 587 -10.79 9.50 44.23
N ILE A 588 -10.72 10.83 44.27
CA ILE A 588 -9.46 11.55 44.14
C ILE A 588 -9.16 12.24 45.47
N LYS A 589 -7.93 12.03 45.96
CA LYS A 589 -7.43 12.58 47.22
C LYS A 589 -6.21 13.45 46.95
N SER A 590 -6.32 14.72 47.27
CA SER A 590 -5.17 15.63 47.27
C SER A 590 -4.31 15.39 48.52
N LEU A 591 -2.98 15.32 48.34
CA LEU A 591 -2.02 15.26 49.44
C LEU A 591 -1.60 16.66 49.93
N THR A 592 -1.82 17.69 49.11
CA THR A 592 -1.42 19.09 49.40
C THR A 592 -2.61 20.02 49.70
N GLY A 593 -3.82 19.49 49.90
CA GLY A 593 -5.00 20.26 50.32
C GLY A 593 -6.19 19.38 50.74
N ASP A 594 -7.23 19.99 51.34
CA ASP A 594 -8.38 19.27 51.93
C ASP A 594 -9.49 18.88 50.92
N ASN A 595 -9.27 19.10 49.62
CA ASN A 595 -10.26 18.79 48.60
C ASN A 595 -10.24 17.30 48.25
N ILE A 596 -11.34 16.60 48.55
CA ILE A 596 -11.63 15.26 48.08
C ILE A 596 -12.68 15.36 46.98
N ILE A 597 -12.37 14.84 45.79
CA ILE A 597 -13.37 14.67 44.73
C ILE A 597 -13.95 13.28 44.90
N GLU A 598 -15.26 13.18 45.11
CA GLU A 598 -15.94 11.92 45.41
C GLU A 598 -15.80 10.87 44.30
N SER A 599 -15.65 11.32 43.03
CA SER A 599 -15.51 10.42 41.90
C SER A 599 -14.88 11.07 40.66
N ILE A 600 -14.07 10.30 39.92
CA ILE A 600 -13.72 10.63 38.54
C ILE A 600 -14.95 10.54 37.63
N THR A 601 -15.06 11.48 36.70
CA THR A 601 -16.14 11.56 35.71
C THR A 601 -15.56 12.02 34.39
N ILE A 602 -16.32 11.84 33.30
CA ILE A 602 -15.90 12.26 31.95
C ILE A 602 -15.62 13.79 31.87
N ASN A 603 -16.18 14.57 32.79
CA ASN A 603 -16.04 16.03 32.81
C ASN A 603 -14.86 16.53 33.66
N ASN A 604 -14.35 15.73 34.61
CA ASN A 604 -13.32 16.20 35.54
C ASN A 604 -11.97 15.51 35.37
N TYR A 605 -11.90 14.33 34.74
CA TYR A 605 -10.65 13.56 34.69
C TYR A 605 -9.54 14.31 33.93
N LYS A 606 -9.90 15.06 32.88
CA LYS A 606 -8.98 15.88 32.07
C LYS A 606 -8.35 17.05 32.83
N ASN A 607 -8.87 17.39 34.01
CA ASN A 607 -8.31 18.46 34.85
C ASN A 607 -7.13 17.98 35.70
N ILE A 608 -6.82 16.67 35.69
CA ILE A 608 -5.76 16.06 36.49
C ILE A 608 -4.65 15.60 35.55
N TYR A 609 -3.47 16.21 35.66
CA TYR A 609 -2.31 15.83 34.87
C TYR A 609 -1.86 14.40 35.23
N GLY A 610 -1.63 13.57 34.21
CA GLY A 610 -1.29 12.16 34.39
C GLY A 610 -2.49 11.21 34.43
N LEU A 611 -3.74 11.71 34.54
CA LEU A 611 -4.95 10.89 34.46
C LEU A 611 -5.46 10.84 33.02
N ASN A 612 -5.38 9.68 32.38
CA ASN A 612 -5.68 9.53 30.96
C ASN A 612 -6.71 8.44 30.68
N THR A 613 -7.37 8.60 29.54
CA THR A 613 -8.11 7.56 28.83
C THR A 613 -7.49 7.39 27.46
N ILE A 614 -7.94 6.42 26.67
CA ILE A 614 -7.58 6.31 25.25
C ILE A 614 -8.84 5.97 24.46
N LYS A 615 -9.46 6.99 23.85
CA LYS A 615 -10.68 6.84 23.02
C LYS A 615 -10.66 7.75 21.80
N THR A 616 -10.12 8.96 21.95
CA THR A 616 -9.96 9.98 20.88
C THR A 616 -8.50 10.12 20.49
N LEU A 617 -8.23 10.70 19.31
CA LEU A 617 -6.86 10.99 18.88
C LEU A 617 -6.18 11.95 19.85
N LYS A 618 -6.92 12.95 20.31
CA LYS A 618 -6.44 13.91 21.31
C LYS A 618 -6.00 13.23 22.61
N ASP A 619 -6.71 12.20 23.06
CA ASP A 619 -6.29 11.44 24.25
C ASP A 619 -4.94 10.74 24.01
N ALA A 620 -4.76 10.10 22.85
CA ALA A 620 -3.52 9.43 22.49
C ALA A 620 -2.34 10.40 22.37
N LEU A 621 -2.53 11.57 21.74
CA LEU A 621 -1.50 12.60 21.63
C LEU A 621 -1.09 13.18 22.99
N ILE A 622 -2.05 13.42 23.88
CA ILE A 622 -1.75 13.86 25.26
C ILE A 622 -0.93 12.80 25.99
N LEU A 623 -1.32 11.53 25.86
CA LEU A 623 -0.60 10.42 26.49
C LEU A 623 0.83 10.28 25.92
N LYS A 624 1.01 10.39 24.60
CA LYS A 624 2.31 10.38 23.92
C LYS A 624 3.26 11.43 24.48
N GLU A 625 2.80 12.66 24.69
CA GLU A 625 3.64 13.71 25.28
C GLU A 625 4.00 13.43 26.74
N GLN A 626 3.08 12.86 27.52
CA GLN A 626 3.37 12.49 28.91
C GLN A 626 4.39 11.36 29.02
N ILE A 627 4.31 10.36 28.12
CA ILE A 627 5.24 9.21 28.06
C ILE A 627 6.70 9.67 27.97
N LYS A 628 7.01 10.75 27.23
CA LYS A 628 8.38 11.29 27.07
C LYS A 628 9.06 11.67 28.40
N THR A 629 8.28 11.98 29.43
CA THR A 629 8.81 12.48 30.72
C THR A 629 8.49 11.58 31.92
N ALA A 630 7.55 10.66 31.76
CA ALA A 630 7.13 9.73 32.79
C ALA A 630 8.13 8.59 32.98
N LYS A 631 8.13 7.98 34.18
CA LYS A 631 8.92 6.79 34.50
C LYS A 631 8.05 5.60 34.88
N LYS A 632 6.91 5.85 35.52
CA LYS A 632 5.99 4.81 36.01
C LYS A 632 4.58 5.02 35.49
N ALA A 633 4.00 3.98 34.90
CA ALA A 633 2.62 3.99 34.43
C ALA A 633 1.80 2.90 35.14
N VAL A 634 0.55 3.21 35.44
CA VAL A 634 -0.44 2.22 35.86
C VAL A 634 -1.57 2.18 34.83
N VAL A 635 -1.95 0.98 34.40
CA VAL A 635 -3.10 0.77 33.51
C VAL A 635 -4.19 0.04 34.27
N ILE A 636 -5.39 0.62 34.36
CA ILE A 636 -6.57 -0.03 34.93
C ILE A 636 -7.35 -0.68 33.78
N GLY A 637 -7.45 -2.02 33.83
CA GLY A 637 -8.16 -2.86 32.86
C GLY A 637 -7.20 -3.64 31.96
N ALA A 638 -7.31 -4.97 32.01
CA ALA A 638 -6.55 -5.94 31.22
C ALA A 638 -7.35 -6.46 30.01
N GLY A 639 -8.09 -5.57 29.36
CA GLY A 639 -8.69 -5.82 28.04
C GLY A 639 -7.70 -5.53 26.90
N PRO A 640 -8.04 -5.85 25.63
CA PRO A 640 -7.12 -5.74 24.49
C PRO A 640 -6.40 -4.38 24.42
N LEU A 641 -7.16 -3.28 24.29
CA LEU A 641 -6.62 -1.92 24.19
C LEU A 641 -5.80 -1.50 25.42
N GLY A 642 -6.19 -1.95 26.61
CA GLY A 642 -5.44 -1.67 27.83
C GLY A 642 -4.09 -2.37 27.85
N LEU A 643 -4.04 -3.61 27.37
CA LEU A 643 -2.82 -4.40 27.25
C LEU A 643 -1.90 -3.87 26.13
N GLU A 644 -2.44 -3.43 25.00
CA GLU A 644 -1.70 -2.78 23.91
C GLU A 644 -1.06 -1.48 24.40
N ALA A 645 -1.85 -0.58 25.01
CA ALA A 645 -1.31 0.66 25.54
C ALA A 645 -0.27 0.43 26.66
N ALA A 646 -0.47 -0.59 27.51
CA ALA A 646 0.52 -0.98 28.51
C ALA A 646 1.83 -1.46 27.87
N TRP A 647 1.73 -2.24 26.79
CA TRP A 647 2.88 -2.73 26.02
C TRP A 647 3.64 -1.59 25.34
N GLU A 648 2.95 -0.64 24.71
CA GLU A 648 3.61 0.50 24.07
C GLU A 648 4.31 1.42 25.07
N MET A 649 3.70 1.67 26.24
CA MET A 649 4.37 2.39 27.32
C MET A 649 5.60 1.65 27.85
N HIS A 650 5.55 0.31 27.92
CA HIS A 650 6.70 -0.50 28.30
C HIS A 650 7.83 -0.41 27.26
N ASN A 651 7.51 -0.49 25.96
CA ASN A 651 8.46 -0.34 24.86
C ASN A 651 9.10 1.06 24.84
N ALA A 652 8.36 2.09 25.28
CA ALA A 652 8.89 3.44 25.48
C ALA A 652 9.81 3.58 26.73
N GLY A 653 10.00 2.50 27.51
CA GLY A 653 10.93 2.45 28.63
C GLY A 653 10.31 2.73 30.01
N LEU A 654 8.98 2.76 30.14
CA LEU A 654 8.32 2.96 31.43
C LEU A 654 8.21 1.66 32.22
N GLU A 655 8.22 1.77 33.55
CA GLU A 655 7.80 0.69 34.45
C GLU A 655 6.28 0.67 34.50
N VAL A 656 5.67 -0.38 33.96
CA VAL A 656 4.22 -0.47 33.78
C VAL A 656 3.60 -1.56 34.67
N THR A 657 2.60 -1.17 35.45
CA THR A 657 1.76 -2.10 36.23
C THR A 657 0.34 -2.11 35.68
N VAL A 658 -0.16 -3.29 35.29
CA VAL A 658 -1.56 -3.51 34.89
C VAL A 658 -2.37 -3.97 36.11
N VAL A 659 -3.44 -3.25 36.42
CA VAL A 659 -4.37 -3.55 37.52
C VAL A 659 -5.69 -4.02 36.92
N GLU A 660 -6.12 -5.21 37.32
CA GLU A 660 -7.37 -5.83 36.86
C GLU A 660 -8.18 -6.33 38.04
N PHE A 661 -9.47 -5.98 38.05
CA PHE A 661 -10.42 -6.40 39.09
C PHE A 661 -10.84 -7.87 38.92
N LEU A 662 -10.83 -8.36 37.69
CA LEU A 662 -11.13 -9.75 37.37
C LEU A 662 -9.95 -10.67 37.67
N SER A 663 -10.22 -11.98 37.76
CA SER A 663 -9.19 -12.99 38.02
C SER A 663 -8.38 -13.38 36.78
N ASN A 664 -8.86 -13.02 35.59
CA ASN A 664 -8.24 -13.34 34.30
C ASN A 664 -8.20 -12.10 33.39
N PRO A 665 -7.08 -11.85 32.69
CA PRO A 665 -7.05 -10.84 31.64
C PRO A 665 -7.92 -11.30 30.46
N MET A 666 -8.41 -10.35 29.66
CA MET A 666 -9.18 -10.62 28.43
C MET A 666 -10.36 -11.60 28.64
N GLN A 667 -11.05 -11.53 29.78
CA GLN A 667 -12.09 -12.52 30.15
C GLN A 667 -13.26 -12.60 29.16
N ASN A 668 -13.48 -11.57 28.34
CA ASN A 668 -14.49 -11.59 27.29
C ASN A 668 -13.99 -12.24 25.98
N GLN A 669 -12.68 -12.37 25.80
CA GLN A 669 -12.03 -12.88 24.59
C GLN A 669 -11.45 -14.30 24.76
N LEU A 670 -11.13 -14.69 26.01
CA LEU A 670 -10.52 -15.97 26.34
C LEU A 670 -11.43 -16.81 27.25
N ASP A 671 -11.43 -18.12 27.05
CA ASP A 671 -11.95 -19.07 28.03
C ASP A 671 -10.95 -19.29 29.17
N LEU A 672 -11.35 -20.03 30.22
CA LEU A 672 -10.49 -20.27 31.38
C LEU A 672 -9.14 -20.94 31.01
N GLU A 673 -9.14 -21.84 30.02
CA GLU A 673 -7.92 -22.51 29.58
C GLU A 673 -7.01 -21.56 28.79
N GLY A 674 -7.54 -20.86 27.80
CA GLY A 674 -6.82 -19.85 27.04
C GLY A 674 -6.25 -18.74 27.93
N ALA A 675 -7.02 -18.27 28.92
CA ALA A 675 -6.56 -17.29 29.90
C ALA A 675 -5.39 -17.80 30.76
N SER A 676 -5.40 -19.08 31.13
CA SER A 676 -4.30 -19.70 31.87
C SER A 676 -3.01 -19.76 31.01
N ILE A 677 -3.13 -20.20 29.75
CA ILE A 677 -2.01 -20.24 28.81
C ILE A 677 -1.47 -18.83 28.53
N PHE A 678 -2.36 -17.85 28.36
CA PHE A 678 -2.00 -16.45 28.16
C PHE A 678 -1.24 -15.89 29.37
N LYS A 679 -1.72 -16.13 30.59
CA LYS A 679 -1.01 -15.74 31.82
C LYS A 679 0.40 -16.33 31.88
N GLU A 680 0.57 -17.60 31.53
CA GLU A 680 1.91 -18.23 31.50
C GLU A 680 2.83 -17.56 30.47
N LYS A 681 2.33 -17.20 29.28
CA LYS A 681 3.13 -16.51 28.25
C LYS A 681 3.60 -15.12 28.71
N ILE A 682 2.73 -14.33 29.32
CA ILE A 682 3.03 -12.94 29.65
C ILE A 682 3.84 -12.77 30.94
N LYS A 683 4.12 -13.84 31.72
CA LYS A 683 4.91 -13.75 32.97
C LYS A 683 6.26 -13.05 32.80
N ASN A 684 6.90 -13.22 31.65
CA ASN A 684 8.22 -12.68 31.36
C ASN A 684 8.18 -11.55 30.32
N CYS A 685 7.02 -10.92 30.10
CA CYS A 685 6.91 -9.82 29.12
C CYS A 685 7.50 -8.49 29.64
N GLY A 686 7.81 -8.37 30.94
CA GLY A 686 8.39 -7.15 31.51
C GLY A 686 7.37 -6.22 32.20
N LEU A 687 6.08 -6.56 32.17
CA LEU A 687 5.01 -5.84 32.88
C LEU A 687 4.65 -6.53 34.21
N GLU A 688 4.26 -5.74 35.22
CA GLU A 688 3.68 -6.25 36.48
C GLU A 688 2.16 -6.37 36.33
N PHE A 689 1.58 -7.53 36.68
CA PHE A 689 0.12 -7.74 36.66
C PHE A 689 -0.41 -7.93 38.07
N LEU A 690 -1.37 -7.09 38.46
CA LEU A 690 -2.10 -7.15 39.73
C LEU A 690 -3.56 -7.51 39.45
N MET A 691 -3.84 -8.81 39.49
CA MET A 691 -5.18 -9.37 39.28
C MET A 691 -6.00 -9.33 40.59
N GLU A 692 -7.33 -9.35 40.47
CA GLU A 692 -8.27 -9.27 41.59
C GLU A 692 -8.10 -8.02 42.48
N GLU A 693 -7.51 -6.96 41.90
CA GLU A 693 -7.26 -5.69 42.56
C GLU A 693 -8.12 -4.57 41.96
N GLN A 694 -8.50 -3.61 42.80
CA GLN A 694 -9.31 -2.46 42.38
C GLN A 694 -8.68 -1.18 42.89
N CYS A 695 -8.53 -0.19 42.01
CA CYS A 695 -8.16 1.17 42.44
C CYS A 695 -9.33 1.80 43.22
N THR A 696 -9.06 2.21 44.46
CA THR A 696 -10.03 2.84 45.36
C THR A 696 -9.84 4.35 45.45
N GLU A 697 -8.58 4.81 45.43
CA GLU A 697 -8.22 6.24 45.48
C GLU A 697 -7.12 6.57 44.47
N ILE A 698 -7.25 7.72 43.80
CA ILE A 698 -6.18 8.37 43.02
C ILE A 698 -5.55 9.44 43.91
N LEU A 699 -4.24 9.38 44.07
CA LEU A 699 -3.46 10.29 44.91
C LEU A 699 -2.88 11.39 44.02
N THR A 700 -3.09 12.64 44.41
CA THR A 700 -2.65 13.81 43.63
C THR A 700 -1.90 14.84 44.47
N GLU A 701 -0.98 15.56 43.84
CA GLU A 701 -0.33 16.76 44.36
C GLU A 701 -0.45 17.86 43.31
N ASN A 702 -0.99 19.02 43.67
CA ASN A 702 -1.15 20.16 42.76
C ASN A 702 -1.84 19.79 41.43
N ASN A 703 -2.93 19.02 41.48
CA ASN A 703 -3.66 18.48 40.32
C ASN A 703 -2.84 17.57 39.39
N LYS A 704 -1.75 16.98 39.88
CA LYS A 704 -0.97 15.95 39.17
C LYS A 704 -1.02 14.64 39.92
N ILE A 705 -1.17 13.52 39.21
CA ILE A 705 -1.07 12.18 39.81
C ILE A 705 0.32 11.94 40.38
N VAL A 706 0.36 11.37 41.58
CA VAL A 706 1.59 10.84 42.21
C VAL A 706 1.49 9.34 42.53
N GLY A 707 0.28 8.79 42.49
CA GLY A 707 0.04 7.36 42.71
C GLY A 707 -1.42 6.99 42.85
N ILE A 708 -1.66 5.72 43.18
CA ILE A 708 -2.98 5.17 43.47
C ILE A 708 -2.95 4.29 44.73
N GLU A 709 -4.11 4.15 45.36
CA GLU A 709 -4.37 3.16 46.41
C GLU A 709 -5.29 2.06 45.88
N LEU A 710 -4.93 0.81 46.16
CA LEU A 710 -5.69 -0.36 45.79
C LEU A 710 -6.57 -0.83 46.97
N LYS A 711 -7.56 -1.68 46.66
CA LYS A 711 -8.47 -2.27 47.65
C LYS A 711 -7.76 -3.07 48.73
N SER A 712 -6.62 -3.70 48.41
CA SER A 712 -5.78 -4.38 49.41
C SER A 712 -5.05 -3.43 50.37
N GLY A 713 -5.09 -2.12 50.13
CA GLY A 713 -4.28 -1.11 50.82
C GLY A 713 -2.87 -0.93 50.25
N LYS A 714 -2.49 -1.71 49.22
CA LYS A 714 -1.23 -1.50 48.48
C LYS A 714 -1.28 -0.13 47.79
N LYS A 715 -0.21 0.66 47.92
CA LYS A 715 -0.03 1.94 47.23
C LYS A 715 0.98 1.78 46.11
N LEU A 716 0.66 2.33 44.94
CA LEU A 716 1.53 2.33 43.77
C LEU A 716 1.83 3.79 43.41
N ASN A 717 3.11 4.11 43.24
CA ASN A 717 3.50 5.43 42.71
C ASN A 717 3.45 5.39 41.18
N CYS A 718 2.88 6.40 40.55
CA CYS A 718 2.87 6.53 39.11
C CYS A 718 2.82 7.99 38.66
N ASP A 719 3.38 8.23 37.47
CA ASP A 719 3.30 9.52 36.77
C ASP A 719 2.12 9.55 35.81
N ILE A 720 1.72 8.37 35.32
CA ILE A 720 0.62 8.15 34.37
C ILE A 720 -0.33 7.10 34.97
N LEU A 721 -1.62 7.39 34.93
CA LEU A 721 -2.71 6.45 35.15
C LEU A 721 -3.59 6.40 33.91
N LEU A 722 -3.63 5.27 33.22
CA LEU A 722 -4.51 5.03 32.08
C LEU A 722 -5.72 4.20 32.53
N VAL A 723 -6.93 4.71 32.29
CA VAL A 723 -8.18 3.99 32.56
C VAL A 723 -8.76 3.42 31.25
N SER A 724 -8.74 2.09 31.14
CA SER A 724 -9.19 1.32 29.97
C SER A 724 -10.16 0.19 30.38
N THR A 725 -11.30 0.58 30.97
CA THR A 725 -12.28 -0.32 31.59
C THR A 725 -13.58 -0.51 30.76
N GLY A 726 -13.46 -0.42 29.44
CA GLY A 726 -14.59 -0.54 28.50
C GLY A 726 -15.28 0.79 28.17
N ILE A 727 -16.42 0.72 27.48
CA ILE A 727 -17.12 1.90 26.93
C ILE A 727 -18.59 2.01 27.39
N ARG A 728 -19.17 3.20 27.19
CA ARG A 728 -20.60 3.50 27.33
C ARG A 728 -21.09 4.33 26.16
N SER A 729 -22.24 3.96 25.60
CA SER A 729 -22.86 4.64 24.46
C SER A 729 -23.29 6.07 24.80
N ASN A 730 -23.11 7.00 23.86
CA ASN A 730 -23.47 8.41 24.01
C ASN A 730 -24.96 8.65 23.72
N ILE A 731 -25.84 8.23 24.63
CA ILE A 731 -27.30 8.22 24.42
C ILE A 731 -28.04 9.50 24.84
N SER A 732 -27.37 10.45 25.51
CA SER A 732 -28.04 11.61 26.12
C SER A 732 -28.82 12.47 25.12
N LEU A 733 -28.27 12.65 23.90
CA LEU A 733 -28.93 13.43 22.85
C LEU A 733 -30.24 12.77 22.40
N ALA A 734 -30.23 11.45 22.20
CA ALA A 734 -31.41 10.67 21.81
C ALA A 734 -32.47 10.63 22.94
N GLN A 735 -32.03 10.45 24.19
CA GLN A 735 -32.92 10.47 25.35
C GLN A 735 -33.64 11.81 25.51
N SER A 736 -32.95 12.93 25.26
CA SER A 736 -33.53 14.27 25.40
C SER A 736 -34.72 14.53 24.47
N ILE A 737 -34.82 13.80 23.36
CA ILE A 737 -35.91 13.90 22.38
C ILE A 737 -36.89 12.73 22.44
N GLY A 738 -36.77 11.86 23.45
CA GLY A 738 -37.67 10.74 23.69
C GLY A 738 -37.45 9.51 22.82
N ILE A 739 -36.29 9.37 22.15
CA ILE A 739 -35.93 8.12 21.49
C ILE A 739 -35.70 7.03 22.55
N GLN A 740 -36.19 5.82 22.29
CA GLN A 740 -36.01 4.68 23.19
C GLN A 740 -34.53 4.31 23.33
N CYS A 741 -34.05 4.24 24.57
CA CYS A 741 -32.66 3.87 24.89
C CYS A 741 -32.62 2.92 26.08
N ASN A 742 -31.60 2.08 26.12
CA ASN A 742 -31.24 1.23 27.26
C ASN A 742 -29.73 1.37 27.53
N LYS A 743 -28.91 0.41 27.09
CA LYS A 743 -27.44 0.52 27.09
C LYS A 743 -26.96 1.36 25.91
N GLY A 744 -27.69 1.31 24.78
CA GLY A 744 -27.56 2.15 23.60
C GLY A 744 -28.93 2.66 23.11
N ILE A 745 -28.94 3.31 21.96
CA ILE A 745 -30.17 3.69 21.24
C ILE A 745 -30.78 2.41 20.64
N ILE A 746 -32.00 2.08 21.02
CA ILE A 746 -32.65 0.85 20.55
C ILE A 746 -33.02 1.01 19.07
N VAL A 747 -32.55 0.08 18.25
CA VAL A 747 -32.82 0.05 16.81
C VAL A 747 -33.35 -1.31 16.35
N ASN A 748 -34.07 -1.31 15.23
CA ASN A 748 -34.46 -2.54 14.54
C ASN A 748 -33.37 -3.01 13.56
N GLU A 749 -33.62 -4.07 12.79
CA GLU A 749 -32.67 -4.61 11.82
C GLU A 749 -32.30 -3.62 10.71
N ASN A 750 -33.10 -2.59 10.46
CA ASN A 750 -32.82 -1.56 9.46
C ASN A 750 -32.08 -0.34 10.05
N MET A 751 -31.61 -0.45 11.30
CA MET A 751 -30.99 0.64 12.07
C MET A 751 -31.93 1.84 12.30
N GLU A 752 -33.25 1.64 12.19
CA GLU A 752 -34.27 2.65 12.47
C GLU A 752 -34.47 2.77 13.98
N THR A 753 -34.57 4.01 14.48
CA THR A 753 -34.92 4.26 15.88
C THR A 753 -36.44 4.25 16.08
N SER A 754 -36.90 4.51 17.30
CA SER A 754 -38.33 4.72 17.57
C SER A 754 -38.91 5.99 16.92
N GLU A 755 -38.08 6.86 16.34
CA GLU A 755 -38.49 8.10 15.70
C GLU A 755 -38.32 8.02 14.18
N LYS A 756 -39.34 8.51 13.46
CA LYS A 756 -39.33 8.52 12.00
C LYS A 756 -38.20 9.41 11.48
N ASP A 757 -37.55 8.95 10.41
CA ASP A 757 -36.45 9.67 9.73
C ASP A 757 -35.18 9.85 10.59
N ILE A 758 -35.11 9.19 11.76
CA ILE A 758 -33.93 9.16 12.63
C ILE A 758 -33.44 7.71 12.78
N TYR A 759 -32.17 7.50 12.46
CA TYR A 759 -31.47 6.21 12.49
C TYR A 759 -30.32 6.26 13.49
N ALA A 760 -29.83 5.11 13.95
CA ALA A 760 -28.64 5.05 14.80
C ALA A 760 -27.75 3.84 14.46
N CYS A 761 -26.43 4.03 14.48
CA CYS A 761 -25.47 2.98 14.10
C CYS A 761 -24.14 3.06 14.89
N GLY A 762 -23.40 1.96 14.91
CA GLY A 762 -22.11 1.86 15.62
C GLY A 762 -22.25 1.75 17.13
N ASP A 763 -21.24 2.21 17.87
CA ASP A 763 -21.18 2.07 19.33
C ASP A 763 -22.34 2.72 20.09
N VAL A 764 -23.09 3.64 19.47
CA VAL A 764 -24.25 4.27 20.10
C VAL A 764 -25.51 3.41 20.02
N ALA A 765 -25.57 2.46 19.08
CA ALA A 765 -26.75 1.66 18.80
C ALA A 765 -26.80 0.36 19.62
N GLU A 766 -28.01 -0.04 19.98
CA GLU A 766 -28.35 -1.30 20.63
C GLU A 766 -29.31 -2.08 19.74
N PHE A 767 -28.86 -3.23 19.25
CA PHE A 767 -29.67 -4.16 18.44
C PHE A 767 -29.81 -5.48 19.18
N ASN A 768 -31.04 -5.98 19.35
CA ASN A 768 -31.33 -7.22 20.09
C ASN A 768 -30.68 -7.30 21.50
N ASN A 769 -30.72 -6.19 22.25
CA ASN A 769 -30.11 -6.02 23.58
C ASN A 769 -28.57 -6.10 23.62
N ILE A 770 -27.92 -5.96 22.46
CA ILE A 770 -26.47 -6.01 22.31
C ILE A 770 -25.97 -4.66 21.81
N VAL A 771 -24.99 -4.10 22.52
CA VAL A 771 -24.12 -3.04 22.01
C VAL A 771 -22.82 -3.73 21.60
N TYR A 772 -22.54 -3.76 20.31
CA TYR A 772 -21.46 -4.59 19.77
C TYR A 772 -20.06 -4.07 20.09
N GLY A 773 -19.85 -2.74 20.02
CA GLY A 773 -18.61 -2.10 20.45
C GLY A 773 -17.36 -2.57 19.72
N ASN A 774 -17.47 -2.98 18.45
CA ASN A 774 -16.35 -3.44 17.63
C ASN A 774 -16.42 -2.88 16.21
N TRP A 775 -15.25 -2.84 15.55
CA TRP A 775 -15.07 -2.22 14.23
C TRP A 775 -15.91 -2.89 13.12
N PRO A 776 -15.93 -4.23 12.95
CA PRO A 776 -16.77 -4.87 11.93
C PRO A 776 -18.26 -4.53 12.07
N ALA A 777 -18.79 -4.51 13.30
CA ALA A 777 -20.17 -4.12 13.56
C ALA A 777 -20.43 -2.66 13.18
N ALA A 778 -19.52 -1.75 13.50
CA ALA A 778 -19.66 -0.34 13.17
C ALA A 778 -19.75 -0.10 11.66
N ILE A 779 -18.93 -0.79 10.85
CA ILE A 779 -18.98 -0.75 9.38
C ILE A 779 -20.36 -1.19 8.89
N GLU A 780 -20.79 -2.41 9.26
CA GLU A 780 -22.04 -3.00 8.74
C GLU A 780 -23.28 -2.24 9.21
N MET A 781 -23.31 -1.76 10.47
CA MET A 781 -24.37 -0.89 10.97
C MET A 781 -24.40 0.44 10.22
N GLY A 782 -23.23 1.02 9.89
CA GLY A 782 -23.13 2.24 9.09
C GLY A 782 -23.75 2.06 7.70
N LYS A 783 -23.38 0.99 7.00
CA LYS A 783 -23.95 0.64 5.68
C LYS A 783 -25.46 0.45 5.74
N SER A 784 -25.97 -0.31 6.72
CA SER A 784 -27.41 -0.50 6.89
C SER A 784 -28.14 0.81 7.19
N ALA A 785 -27.63 1.66 8.09
CA ALA A 785 -28.26 2.94 8.39
C ALA A 785 -28.28 3.87 7.17
N GLY A 786 -27.16 4.00 6.44
CA GLY A 786 -27.07 4.82 5.25
C GLY A 786 -28.02 4.38 4.14
N ALA A 787 -28.11 3.07 3.89
CA ALA A 787 -29.01 2.52 2.87
C ALA A 787 -30.49 2.75 3.22
N ASN A 788 -30.91 2.41 4.44
CA ASN A 788 -32.31 2.54 4.85
C ASN A 788 -32.74 4.01 5.00
N ALA A 789 -31.84 4.91 5.41
CA ALA A 789 -32.10 6.35 5.41
C ALA A 789 -32.44 6.87 4.01
N ASN A 790 -31.83 6.29 2.98
CA ASN A 790 -32.06 6.61 1.57
C ASN A 790 -33.24 5.84 0.94
N GLY A 791 -33.95 5.01 1.71
CA GLY A 791 -35.08 4.22 1.24
C GLY A 791 -34.72 2.88 0.59
N VAL A 792 -33.44 2.50 0.57
CA VAL A 792 -33.00 1.18 0.10
C VAL A 792 -33.00 0.20 1.26
N LYS A 793 -33.81 -0.86 1.15
CA LYS A 793 -33.94 -1.86 2.23
C LYS A 793 -32.67 -2.68 2.38
N LYS A 794 -31.94 -2.48 3.48
CA LYS A 794 -30.78 -3.30 3.87
C LYS A 794 -30.85 -3.64 5.35
N ALA A 795 -31.34 -4.83 5.67
CA ALA A 795 -31.25 -5.34 7.03
C ALA A 795 -29.78 -5.50 7.45
N PHE A 796 -29.48 -5.24 8.71
CA PHE A 796 -28.20 -5.50 9.35
C PHE A 796 -27.93 -7.01 9.29
N SER A 797 -26.96 -7.36 8.45
CA SER A 797 -26.56 -8.73 8.18
C SER A 797 -25.69 -9.30 9.29
N HIS A 798 -25.55 -10.63 9.26
CA HIS A 798 -24.60 -11.31 10.12
C HIS A 798 -23.17 -10.83 9.83
N PHE A 799 -22.39 -10.57 10.87
CA PHE A 799 -20.97 -10.27 10.78
C PHE A 799 -20.22 -11.19 11.73
N THR A 800 -18.98 -11.52 11.37
CA THR A 800 -18.08 -12.24 12.27
C THR A 800 -17.28 -11.22 13.07
N SER A 801 -17.48 -11.20 14.39
CA SER A 801 -16.63 -10.41 15.28
C SER A 801 -15.28 -11.08 15.43
N SER A 802 -14.21 -10.31 15.29
CA SER A 802 -12.85 -10.72 15.58
C SER A 802 -12.14 -9.63 16.36
N ILE A 803 -11.39 -10.03 17.38
CA ILE A 803 -10.53 -9.16 18.17
C ILE A 803 -9.14 -9.77 18.13
N ILE A 804 -8.17 -8.96 17.69
CA ILE A 804 -6.76 -9.32 17.70
C ILE A 804 -6.05 -8.52 18.78
N LEU A 805 -5.09 -9.16 19.43
CA LEU A 805 -4.09 -8.54 20.29
C LEU A 805 -2.71 -8.99 19.79
N GLN A 806 -1.86 -8.05 19.39
CA GLN A 806 -0.45 -8.30 19.04
C GLN A 806 0.44 -7.53 20.00
N ALA A 807 0.60 -8.04 21.22
CA ALA A 807 1.33 -7.36 22.29
C ALA A 807 1.92 -8.38 23.27
N LEU A 808 2.79 -7.93 24.18
CA LEU A 808 3.31 -8.75 25.28
C LEU A 808 4.09 -9.99 24.81
N ASN A 809 4.75 -9.91 23.65
CA ASN A 809 5.43 -11.03 22.96
C ASN A 809 4.52 -12.22 22.61
N THR A 810 3.24 -11.97 22.37
CA THR A 810 2.30 -13.00 21.92
C THR A 810 1.21 -12.41 21.03
N GLU A 811 0.53 -13.29 20.32
CA GLU A 811 -0.64 -12.96 19.51
C GLU A 811 -1.85 -13.67 20.08
N VAL A 812 -3.00 -13.00 20.09
CA VAL A 812 -4.30 -13.58 20.42
C VAL A 812 -5.29 -13.16 19.35
N CYS A 813 -6.07 -14.11 18.84
CA CYS A 813 -7.23 -13.83 18.01
C CYS A 813 -8.46 -14.51 18.63
N SER A 814 -9.47 -13.71 18.97
CA SER A 814 -10.75 -14.17 19.50
C SER A 814 -11.83 -13.91 18.44
N ILE A 815 -12.54 -14.97 18.05
CA ILE A 815 -13.49 -14.97 16.93
C ILE A 815 -14.86 -15.38 17.45
N GLY A 816 -15.89 -14.61 17.08
CA GLY A 816 -17.29 -14.81 17.46
C GLY A 816 -17.71 -13.99 18.69
N LEU A 817 -19.02 -13.70 18.78
CA LEU A 817 -19.64 -13.04 19.94
C LEU A 817 -20.34 -14.07 20.83
N ILE A 818 -19.56 -15.01 21.36
CA ILE A 818 -20.05 -16.07 22.23
C ILE A 818 -19.47 -15.94 23.63
N ASN A 819 -20.20 -16.45 24.62
CA ASN A 819 -19.60 -16.69 25.93
C ASN A 819 -18.75 -17.96 25.84
N PHE A 820 -17.43 -17.80 25.68
CA PHE A 820 -16.49 -18.90 25.52
C PHE A 820 -16.47 -19.89 26.71
N ASN A 821 -17.00 -19.50 27.86
CA ASN A 821 -17.11 -20.37 29.05
C ASN A 821 -18.46 -21.09 29.15
N ASP A 822 -19.39 -20.85 28.23
CA ASP A 822 -20.69 -21.50 28.24
C ASP A 822 -20.58 -22.97 27.80
N LYS A 823 -21.20 -23.86 28.57
CA LYS A 823 -21.18 -25.31 28.36
C LYS A 823 -22.12 -25.75 27.23
N ILE A 824 -22.94 -24.85 26.70
CA ILE A 824 -23.79 -25.15 25.53
C ILE A 824 -22.97 -25.43 24.26
N TYR A 825 -21.72 -24.96 24.19
CA TYR A 825 -20.87 -25.13 23.02
C TYR A 825 -20.10 -26.44 23.09
N GLU A 826 -20.11 -27.20 21.99
CA GLU A 826 -19.14 -28.25 21.79
C GLU A 826 -17.78 -27.62 21.47
N GLN A 827 -16.71 -28.15 22.07
CA GLN A 827 -15.38 -27.55 22.02
C GLN A 827 -14.35 -28.55 21.49
N ILE A 828 -13.49 -28.10 20.58
CA ILE A 828 -12.35 -28.89 20.08
C ILE A 828 -11.12 -28.02 20.16
N SER A 829 -10.07 -28.53 20.82
CA SER A 829 -8.83 -27.79 21.03
C SER A 829 -7.61 -28.55 20.54
N SER A 830 -6.68 -27.81 19.95
CA SER A 830 -5.33 -28.22 19.61
C SER A 830 -4.36 -27.43 20.48
N LYS A 831 -3.45 -28.13 21.14
CA LYS A 831 -2.51 -27.53 22.09
C LYS A 831 -1.13 -28.09 21.87
N ASN A 832 -0.16 -27.20 21.68
CA ASN A 832 1.24 -27.53 21.70
C ASN A 832 1.91 -26.83 22.87
N LEU A 833 2.21 -27.62 23.91
CA LEU A 833 2.78 -27.14 25.18
C LEU A 833 4.23 -26.65 25.04
N ASN A 834 4.97 -27.09 24.02
CA ASN A 834 6.37 -26.72 23.86
C ASN A 834 6.56 -25.32 23.26
N ASN A 835 5.58 -24.83 22.49
CA ASN A 835 5.60 -23.49 21.89
C ASN A 835 4.44 -22.60 22.37
N ASN A 836 3.67 -23.08 23.36
CA ASN A 836 2.47 -22.43 23.90
C ASN A 836 1.49 -21.99 22.79
N LYS A 837 1.37 -22.76 21.68
CA LYS A 837 0.34 -22.54 20.67
C LYS A 837 -0.96 -23.20 21.12
N TYR A 838 -2.06 -22.48 21.00
CA TYR A 838 -3.38 -22.95 21.39
C TYR A 838 -4.43 -22.47 20.40
N THR A 839 -5.19 -23.42 19.86
CA THR A 839 -6.34 -23.14 19.01
C THR A 839 -7.53 -23.90 19.57
N LYS A 840 -8.66 -23.23 19.77
CA LYS A 840 -9.91 -23.84 20.23
C LYS A 840 -11.07 -23.35 19.40
N LEU A 841 -11.85 -24.29 18.88
CA LEU A 841 -13.04 -24.06 18.09
C LEU A 841 -14.29 -24.33 18.93
N PHE A 842 -15.33 -23.51 18.74
CA PHE A 842 -16.60 -23.60 19.45
C PHE A 842 -17.73 -23.84 18.46
N PHE A 843 -18.52 -24.89 18.71
CA PHE A 843 -19.63 -25.29 17.86
C PHE A 843 -20.95 -25.25 18.60
N LYS A 844 -22.00 -24.76 17.93
CA LYS A 844 -23.39 -24.82 18.41
C LYS A 844 -24.23 -25.51 17.34
N ASP A 845 -25.00 -26.53 17.71
CA ASP A 845 -25.83 -27.30 16.78
C ASP A 845 -25.03 -27.79 15.54
N ASN A 846 -23.79 -28.22 15.77
CA ASN A 846 -22.83 -28.70 14.75
C ASN A 846 -22.32 -27.62 13.77
N ILE A 847 -22.55 -26.33 14.05
CA ILE A 847 -22.08 -25.18 13.26
C ILE A 847 -20.95 -24.48 14.02
N LEU A 848 -19.87 -24.10 13.34
CA LEU A 848 -18.79 -23.30 13.92
C LEU A 848 -19.29 -21.89 14.23
N VAL A 849 -19.19 -21.46 15.49
CA VAL A 849 -19.72 -20.16 15.97
C VAL A 849 -18.66 -19.27 16.61
N GLY A 850 -17.45 -19.78 16.83
CA GLY A 850 -16.35 -18.99 17.35
C GLY A 850 -15.06 -19.79 17.51
N ALA A 851 -13.98 -19.08 17.80
CA ALA A 851 -12.67 -19.66 18.04
C ALA A 851 -11.81 -18.77 18.94
N ILE A 852 -10.82 -19.40 19.58
CA ILE A 852 -9.72 -18.74 20.29
C ILE A 852 -8.42 -19.26 19.67
N ILE A 853 -7.55 -18.35 19.25
CA ILE A 853 -6.21 -18.66 18.75
C ILE A 853 -5.21 -17.88 19.58
N LEU A 854 -4.16 -18.54 20.03
CA LEU A 854 -3.11 -17.94 20.85
C LEU A 854 -1.74 -18.43 20.36
N GLY A 855 -0.89 -17.46 20.02
CA GLY A 855 0.52 -17.62 19.66
C GLY A 855 0.83 -17.69 18.16
N ASP A 856 -0.06 -18.21 17.32
CA ASP A 856 0.11 -18.21 15.85
C ASP A 856 -1.26 -18.02 15.20
N ILE A 857 -1.52 -16.80 14.76
CA ILE A 857 -2.82 -16.39 14.21
C ILE A 857 -2.92 -16.56 12.69
N SER A 858 -1.98 -17.26 12.04
CA SER A 858 -2.00 -17.47 10.57
C SER A 858 -3.32 -18.07 10.07
N LYS A 859 -3.96 -18.92 10.86
CA LYS A 859 -5.25 -19.55 10.51
C LYS A 859 -6.48 -18.68 10.81
N ALA A 860 -6.32 -17.48 11.35
CA ALA A 860 -7.44 -16.63 11.76
C ALA A 860 -8.38 -16.30 10.60
N GLY A 861 -7.86 -15.93 9.43
CA GLY A 861 -8.68 -15.62 8.25
C GLY A 861 -9.58 -16.78 7.82
N GLU A 862 -9.02 -17.99 7.73
CA GLU A 862 -9.79 -19.19 7.35
C GLU A 862 -10.85 -19.58 8.38
N ILE A 863 -10.54 -19.40 9.67
CA ILE A 863 -11.50 -19.64 10.75
C ILE A 863 -12.62 -18.60 10.74
N ILE A 864 -12.29 -17.31 10.54
CA ILE A 864 -13.28 -16.23 10.43
C ILE A 864 -14.23 -16.52 9.26
N LEU A 865 -13.71 -16.90 8.10
CA LEU A 865 -14.51 -17.31 6.96
C LEU A 865 -15.39 -18.53 7.27
N SER A 866 -14.87 -19.50 8.02
CA SER A 866 -15.63 -20.70 8.39
C SER A 866 -16.77 -20.38 9.37
N VAL A 867 -16.58 -19.39 10.26
CA VAL A 867 -17.65 -18.85 11.13
C VAL A 867 -18.67 -18.07 10.30
N GLU A 868 -18.21 -17.18 9.41
CA GLU A 868 -19.07 -16.35 8.54
C GLU A 868 -19.95 -17.24 7.63
N ASN A 869 -19.37 -18.29 7.06
CA ASN A 869 -20.07 -19.27 6.22
C ASN A 869 -20.89 -20.29 7.00
N ARG A 870 -20.83 -20.28 8.34
CA ARG A 870 -21.52 -21.21 9.22
C ARG A 870 -21.19 -22.67 8.90
N ASP A 871 -19.90 -22.94 8.70
CA ASP A 871 -19.42 -24.28 8.35
C ASP A 871 -19.84 -25.32 9.38
N SER A 872 -20.25 -26.49 8.88
CA SER A 872 -20.48 -27.65 9.74
C SER A 872 -19.17 -28.10 10.38
N LYS A 873 -19.24 -28.74 11.55
CA LYS A 873 -18.07 -29.31 12.23
C LYS A 873 -17.21 -30.19 11.32
N ALA A 874 -17.82 -31.05 10.51
CA ALA A 874 -17.08 -31.93 9.60
C ALA A 874 -16.31 -31.12 8.54
N LEU A 875 -16.93 -30.09 7.98
CA LEU A 875 -16.31 -29.22 6.99
C LEU A 875 -15.18 -28.39 7.62
N ALA A 876 -15.44 -27.74 8.75
CA ALA A 876 -14.45 -26.98 9.50
C ALA A 876 -13.20 -27.83 9.82
N LEU A 877 -13.38 -29.07 10.29
CA LEU A 877 -12.25 -29.97 10.60
C LEU A 877 -11.50 -30.44 9.34
N SER A 878 -12.18 -30.63 8.20
CA SER A 878 -11.55 -31.04 6.95
C SER A 878 -10.60 -29.99 6.35
N LYS A 879 -10.81 -28.71 6.69
CA LYS A 879 -9.97 -27.58 6.28
C LYS A 879 -8.63 -27.48 7.03
N ASN A 880 -8.38 -28.38 7.98
CA ASN A 880 -7.16 -28.39 8.79
C ASN A 880 -6.91 -27.08 9.53
N ILE A 881 -7.98 -26.42 10.01
CA ILE A 881 -7.91 -25.13 10.73
C ILE A 881 -7.51 -25.24 12.22
N LEU A 882 -7.29 -26.47 12.72
CA LEU A 882 -6.84 -26.77 14.10
C LEU A 882 -5.32 -26.93 14.23
#